data_AF-A0A011NL30-F1
#
_entry.id   AF-A0A011NL30-F1
#
_cell.length_a   1.000
_cell.length_b   1.000
_cell.length_c   1.000
_cell.angle_alpha   90.00
_cell.angle_beta   90.00
_cell.angle_gamma   90.00
#
_symmetry.space_group_name_H-M   'P 1'
#
loop_
_entity.id
_entity.type
_entity.pdbx_description
1 polymer ?
#
loop_
_entity_poly.entity_id
_entity_poly.type
_entity_poly.pdbx_seq_one_letter_code
_entity_poly.pdbx_strand_id
1 'polypeptide(L)'
;MQNTKLVLVTVCTNRKSIPPLERLQAERLPSGCQEAVSKTWRAWLREAARRVPAKRLYAGRGFTEALAVVESRKADLWIVSAGLGLVHGDEEVPGYDLTLSAGSDSSVARKVTDGPFDASRWWSDLGRRRRPKRSLAELLSSHPAEHVVISLPGSYMELVQEDLQSAGSAALCKLRLVGPLDLDRVAPRLRPLVMPYDDRLNGPISPLNGTRADFPQRAARHFLEQACADGLASDPEDDAARVRASLRDLAWPAQANRRPLGDDEIVKVILASWDRASGQSTKMLRLLRDEEGIACEQGRFVQLFKRADNLRQLGSGADRTLRLRAVRSHQGNGKQIYTFFIPGEMITQIADITRIHRDGTERLAGFQRGEIKRHVNGIVEYLDQGDVLFPNAIILALSPDVSFVQTRGGKPDGALDAGEAGTLSIPLRSEGSRVAWIVDGQQRSLALSKAKNGGLNVPVVAFVAPDVATRRAQFILVNKAKPLPSRLINELLPEVDVQLPRDLSGRKIPSALCETLDEDPDSPFHGLIKRVSKPKDGTAVVIDSAVVEMIRASLKNPNGALAPFVSLGNGPSDVEGMYRTLVDYWDCVKVLFPYAWGLPPESSRLMHSAGIRAMGVLMDRIVTRSLAHPNSNAHRLSSLKSIAPYCRWTEGVWEGLGLAWNEIEQTPRHIRQLSQLLCQLDYNATAAQRNEG
;
A
#
# COMPACT_ATOMS: atom_id res chain seq x y z
N MET A 1 -33.75 42.81 23.66
CA MET A 1 -33.77 41.39 23.27
C MET A 1 -32.68 40.69 24.06
N GLN A 2 -33.04 39.81 25.00
CA GLN A 2 -32.06 39.01 25.74
C GLN A 2 -31.30 38.16 24.74
N ASN A 3 -29.97 38.31 24.71
CA ASN A 3 -29.07 37.60 23.82
C ASN A 3 -28.98 36.15 24.31
N THR A 4 -29.96 35.31 23.98
CA THR A 4 -29.98 33.89 24.33
C THR A 4 -28.73 33.26 23.71
N LYS A 5 -27.78 32.83 24.54
CA LYS A 5 -26.57 32.15 24.07
C LYS A 5 -26.98 30.87 23.35
N LEU A 6 -26.32 30.61 22.23
CA LEU A 6 -26.56 29.49 21.34
C LEU A 6 -25.34 28.58 21.39
N VAL A 7 -25.54 27.28 21.54
CA VAL A 7 -24.48 26.29 21.41
C VAL A 7 -24.60 25.61 20.04
N LEU A 8 -23.56 25.69 19.22
CA LEU A 8 -23.45 24.96 17.97
C LEU A 8 -22.53 23.77 18.13
N VAL A 9 -23.04 22.57 17.87
CA VAL A 9 -22.25 21.35 17.82
C VAL A 9 -22.12 20.89 16.37
N THR A 10 -20.89 20.83 15.86
CA THR A 10 -20.59 20.30 14.51
C THR A 10 -19.76 19.02 14.58
N VAL A 11 -19.42 18.41 13.46
CA VAL A 11 -18.58 17.21 13.39
C VAL A 11 -17.17 17.50 12.93
N CYS A 12 -16.23 16.65 13.36
CA CYS A 12 -14.85 16.71 12.90
C CYS A 12 -14.70 16.41 11.40
N THR A 13 -13.63 16.92 10.79
CA THR A 13 -13.26 16.65 9.40
C THR A 13 -12.03 15.76 9.29
N ASN A 14 -11.92 15.02 8.18
CA ASN A 14 -10.73 14.20 7.93
C ASN A 14 -9.48 15.08 7.74
N ARG A 15 -9.63 16.16 6.94
CA ARG A 15 -8.57 17.16 6.75
C ARG A 15 -8.35 17.93 8.06
N LYS A 16 -7.11 17.91 8.53
CA LYS A 16 -6.65 18.62 9.73
C LYS A 16 -5.43 19.48 9.39
N SER A 17 -5.26 20.59 10.10
CA SER A 17 -4.21 21.60 9.83
C SER A 17 -2.82 21.19 10.28
N ILE A 18 -2.73 20.30 11.28
CA ILE A 18 -1.47 19.70 11.74
C ILE A 18 -1.47 18.19 11.46
N PRO A 19 -0.32 17.62 11.05
CA PRO A 19 -0.21 16.18 10.84
C PRO A 19 -0.34 15.43 12.18
N PRO A 20 -0.87 14.19 12.16
CA PRO A 20 -0.88 13.34 13.34
C PRO A 20 0.55 12.93 13.73
N LEU A 21 0.81 12.80 15.02
CA LEU A 21 2.00 12.07 15.50
C LEU A 21 1.90 10.61 15.05
N GLU A 22 3.02 9.91 14.85
CA GLU A 22 3.01 8.48 14.44
C GLU A 22 2.09 7.63 15.32
N ARG A 23 2.13 7.87 16.64
CA ARG A 23 1.30 7.17 17.62
C ARG A 23 -0.18 7.58 17.58
N LEU A 24 -0.57 8.68 16.93
CA LEU A 24 -1.97 9.09 16.78
C LEU A 24 -2.53 8.75 15.41
N GLN A 25 -2.13 7.61 14.86
CA GLN A 25 -2.66 7.02 13.65
C GLN A 25 -3.35 5.70 14.00
N ALA A 26 -4.62 5.57 13.64
CA ALA A 26 -5.41 4.38 13.94
C ALA A 26 -4.79 3.11 13.34
N GLU A 27 -4.09 3.20 12.21
CA GLU A 27 -3.35 2.08 11.62
C GLU A 27 -2.32 1.46 12.60
N ARG A 28 -1.72 2.28 13.47
CA ARG A 28 -0.70 1.84 14.42
C ARG A 28 -1.29 1.26 15.71
N LEU A 29 -2.59 1.42 15.96
CA LEU A 29 -3.25 0.82 17.13
C LEU A 29 -3.09 -0.71 17.11
N PRO A 30 -2.70 -1.32 18.25
CA PRO A 30 -2.79 -2.76 18.43
C PRO A 30 -4.25 -3.23 18.25
N SER A 31 -4.44 -4.33 17.53
CA SER A 31 -5.75 -4.98 17.46
C SER A 31 -6.05 -5.71 18.76
N GLY A 32 -7.31 -5.77 19.15
CA GLY A 32 -7.75 -6.45 20.36
C GLY A 32 -9.23 -6.22 20.66
N CYS A 33 -9.65 -6.47 21.90
CA CYS A 33 -11.01 -6.17 22.30
C CYS A 33 -11.30 -4.67 22.26
N GLN A 34 -12.54 -4.27 21.94
CA GLN A 34 -12.88 -2.85 21.75
C GLN A 34 -12.52 -1.98 22.97
N GLU A 35 -12.67 -2.52 24.17
CA GLU A 35 -12.30 -1.83 25.41
C GLU A 35 -10.80 -1.58 25.52
N ALA A 36 -9.97 -2.56 25.14
CA ALA A 36 -8.52 -2.39 25.14
C ALA A 36 -8.08 -1.38 24.08
N VAL A 37 -8.71 -1.41 22.89
CA VAL A 37 -8.45 -0.45 21.81
C VAL A 37 -8.82 0.97 22.26
N SER A 38 -10.01 1.18 22.85
CA SER A 38 -10.46 2.49 23.32
C SER A 38 -9.61 3.02 24.48
N LYS A 39 -9.19 2.14 25.40
CA LYS A 39 -8.28 2.48 26.51
C LYS A 39 -6.91 2.90 26.00
N THR A 40 -6.35 2.17 25.04
CA THR A 40 -5.04 2.45 24.43
C THR A 40 -5.07 3.78 23.68
N TRP A 41 -6.08 3.99 22.84
CA TRP A 41 -6.25 5.24 22.10
C TRP A 41 -6.37 6.45 23.02
N ARG A 42 -7.15 6.35 24.11
CA ARG A 42 -7.24 7.42 25.13
C ARG A 42 -5.94 7.68 25.87
N ALA A 43 -5.10 6.65 26.08
CA ALA A 43 -3.77 6.86 26.63
C ALA A 43 -2.88 7.66 25.67
N TRP A 44 -2.88 7.28 24.38
CA TRP A 44 -2.10 7.97 23.35
C TRP A 44 -2.49 9.44 23.19
N LEU A 45 -3.79 9.75 23.25
CA LEU A 45 -4.29 11.13 23.23
C LEU A 45 -3.83 11.97 24.43
N ARG A 46 -3.64 11.34 25.61
CA ARG A 46 -3.17 12.05 26.80
C ARG A 46 -1.69 12.41 26.70
N GLU A 47 -0.88 11.53 26.12
CA GLU A 47 0.57 11.70 25.96
C GLU A 47 0.97 12.66 24.82
N ALA A 48 0.00 13.11 24.01
CA ALA A 48 0.27 13.95 22.86
C ALA A 48 0.71 15.38 23.24
N ALA A 49 1.93 15.75 22.82
CA ALA A 49 2.54 17.04 23.14
C ALA A 49 2.10 18.18 22.20
N ARG A 50 2.03 17.94 20.88
CA ARG A 50 1.63 18.97 19.90
C ARG A 50 0.13 19.13 19.87
N ARG A 51 -0.36 20.32 20.22
CA ARG A 51 -1.79 20.67 20.28
C ARG A 51 -2.05 22.01 19.61
N VAL A 52 -3.27 22.15 19.09
CA VAL A 52 -3.83 23.42 18.59
C VAL A 52 -5.29 23.49 19.03
N PRO A 53 -5.92 24.69 19.08
CA PRO A 53 -7.34 24.81 19.35
C PRO A 53 -8.16 23.98 18.37
N ALA A 54 -9.18 23.27 18.85
CA ALA A 54 -10.01 22.40 18.00
C ALA A 54 -10.63 23.14 16.81
N LYS A 55 -11.04 24.40 17.00
CA LYS A 55 -11.55 25.29 15.94
C LYS A 55 -10.53 25.64 14.85
N ARG A 56 -9.23 25.47 15.13
CA ARG A 56 -8.11 25.64 14.18
C ARG A 56 -7.56 24.31 13.66
N LEU A 57 -7.93 23.19 14.27
CA LEU A 57 -7.49 21.86 13.84
C LEU A 57 -8.21 21.44 12.56
N TYR A 58 -9.54 21.53 12.54
CA TYR A 58 -10.37 21.00 11.46
C TYR A 58 -10.48 21.97 10.28
N ALA A 59 -10.56 21.42 9.06
CA ALA A 59 -10.56 22.19 7.83
C ALA A 59 -11.45 21.57 6.74
N GLY A 60 -11.89 22.40 5.81
CA GLY A 60 -12.77 22.02 4.70
C GLY A 60 -14.09 22.78 4.73
N ARG A 61 -14.83 22.74 3.62
CA ARG A 61 -16.03 23.58 3.42
C ARG A 61 -17.04 23.45 4.56
N GLY A 62 -17.44 22.22 4.92
CA GLY A 62 -18.42 22.02 6.00
C GLY A 62 -17.99 22.65 7.33
N PHE A 63 -16.71 22.54 7.71
CA PHE A 63 -16.22 23.17 8.95
C PHE A 63 -16.18 24.70 8.82
N THR A 64 -15.83 25.24 7.65
CA THR A 64 -15.90 26.68 7.36
C THR A 64 -17.32 27.21 7.47
N GLU A 65 -18.34 26.48 7.01
CA GLU A 65 -19.74 26.87 7.17
C GLU A 65 -20.16 26.93 8.64
N ALA A 66 -19.72 25.96 9.45
CA ALA A 66 -19.99 25.99 10.89
C ALA A 66 -19.30 27.18 11.58
N LEU A 67 -18.07 27.52 11.20
CA LEU A 67 -17.38 28.71 11.73
C LEU A 67 -18.06 30.02 11.32
N ALA A 68 -18.63 30.09 10.12
CA ALA A 68 -19.40 31.26 9.70
C ALA A 68 -20.62 31.50 10.61
N VAL A 69 -21.33 30.43 10.99
CA VAL A 69 -22.43 30.49 11.95
C VAL A 69 -21.96 30.90 13.34
N VAL A 70 -20.84 30.35 13.80
CA VAL A 70 -20.24 30.72 15.10
C VAL A 70 -19.97 32.22 15.15
N GLU A 71 -19.40 32.78 14.09
CA GLU A 71 -19.12 34.22 14.00
C GLU A 71 -20.40 35.04 13.93
N SER A 72 -21.34 34.69 13.03
CA SER A 72 -22.56 35.47 12.78
C SER A 72 -23.54 35.45 13.95
N ARG A 73 -23.63 34.32 14.67
CA ARG A 73 -24.52 34.12 15.81
C ARG A 73 -23.84 34.22 17.16
N LYS A 74 -22.52 34.45 17.20
CA LYS A 74 -21.70 34.41 18.43
C LYS A 74 -21.95 33.15 19.24
N ALA A 75 -22.06 32.02 18.54
CA ALA A 75 -22.41 30.74 19.14
C ALA A 75 -21.21 30.11 19.87
N ASP A 76 -21.46 29.40 20.97
CA ASP A 76 -20.46 28.58 21.60
C ASP A 76 -20.23 27.29 20.78
N LEU A 77 -18.98 27.03 20.40
CA LEU A 77 -18.64 25.96 19.45
C LEU A 77 -18.21 24.69 20.16
N TRP A 78 -18.89 23.59 19.84
CA TRP A 78 -18.51 22.24 20.21
C TRP A 78 -18.39 21.34 18.99
N ILE A 79 -17.57 20.29 19.12
CA ILE A 79 -17.24 19.39 18.01
C ILE A 79 -17.36 17.94 18.47
N VAL A 80 -18.20 17.17 17.77
CA VAL A 80 -18.28 15.72 17.85
C VAL A 80 -17.15 15.14 17.01
N SER A 81 -16.20 14.48 17.67
CA SER A 81 -15.02 13.92 17.05
C SER A 81 -14.96 12.41 17.24
N ALA A 82 -14.89 11.67 16.13
CA ALA A 82 -14.71 10.22 16.15
C ALA A 82 -13.41 9.78 16.86
N GLY A 83 -12.39 10.65 16.90
CA GLY A 83 -11.12 10.36 17.57
C GLY A 83 -10.99 10.99 18.96
N LEU A 84 -11.65 12.13 19.22
CA LEU A 84 -11.46 12.91 20.44
C LEU A 84 -12.65 12.91 21.40
N GLY A 85 -13.81 12.39 20.99
CA GLY A 85 -15.07 12.55 21.71
C GLY A 85 -15.65 13.95 21.53
N LEU A 86 -16.31 14.48 22.56
CA LEU A 86 -16.84 15.84 22.56
C LEU A 86 -15.77 16.86 22.99
N VAL A 87 -15.45 17.83 22.13
CA VAL A 87 -14.43 18.86 22.39
C VAL A 87 -14.97 20.26 22.18
N HIS A 88 -14.56 21.20 23.04
CA HIS A 88 -14.89 22.62 22.89
C HIS A 88 -13.97 23.27 21.83
N GLY A 89 -14.45 24.30 21.13
CA GLY A 89 -13.74 24.94 20.02
C GLY A 89 -12.35 25.49 20.41
N ASP A 90 -12.23 26.04 21.62
CA ASP A 90 -10.96 26.56 22.16
C ASP A 90 -10.11 25.50 22.88
N GLU A 91 -10.55 24.25 22.94
CA GLU A 91 -9.78 23.20 23.59
C GLU A 91 -8.54 22.82 22.77
N GLU A 92 -7.39 22.82 23.42
CA GLU A 92 -6.11 22.37 22.86
C GLU A 92 -6.13 20.85 22.63
N VAL A 93 -6.15 20.44 21.36
CA VAL A 93 -6.28 19.05 20.93
C VAL A 93 -5.16 18.64 19.97
N PRO A 94 -4.74 17.37 19.98
CA PRO A 94 -3.71 16.90 19.07
C PRO A 94 -4.26 16.59 17.67
N GLY A 95 -3.38 16.64 16.67
CA GLY A 95 -3.64 16.06 15.35
C GLY A 95 -3.71 14.53 15.46
N TYR A 96 -4.68 13.91 14.79
CA TYR A 96 -4.87 12.46 14.77
C TYR A 96 -5.40 11.99 13.41
N ASP A 97 -5.16 10.74 13.07
CA ASP A 97 -5.77 10.06 11.93
C ASP A 97 -6.56 8.84 12.41
N LEU A 98 -7.88 8.97 12.40
CA LEU A 98 -8.82 7.93 12.80
C LEU A 98 -10.17 8.20 12.13
N THR A 99 -10.76 7.15 11.57
CA THR A 99 -12.13 7.14 11.05
C THR A 99 -12.91 5.93 11.57
N LEU A 100 -14.25 6.01 11.49
CA LEU A 100 -15.16 4.89 11.75
C LEU A 100 -15.52 4.13 10.47
N SER A 101 -15.16 4.66 9.29
CA SER A 101 -15.50 4.06 8.01
C SER A 101 -14.68 2.79 7.75
N ALA A 102 -15.32 1.62 7.64
CA ALA A 102 -14.66 0.32 7.51
C ALA A 102 -13.75 0.17 6.26
N GLY A 103 -13.95 0.99 5.22
CA GLY A 103 -13.17 0.95 3.97
C GLY A 103 -11.79 1.61 4.02
N SER A 104 -11.40 2.25 5.12
CA SER A 104 -10.13 2.97 5.27
C SER A 104 -9.14 2.20 6.14
N ASP A 105 -7.84 2.31 5.85
CA ASP A 105 -6.78 1.75 6.70
C ASP A 105 -6.69 2.48 8.06
N SER A 106 -7.15 3.74 8.12
CA SER A 106 -7.29 4.54 9.35
C SER A 106 -8.57 4.21 10.13
N SER A 107 -9.26 3.11 9.79
CA SER A 107 -10.50 2.70 10.45
C SER A 107 -10.25 2.01 11.78
N VAL A 108 -10.80 2.55 12.87
CA VAL A 108 -10.68 1.91 14.20
C VAL A 108 -11.49 0.62 14.31
N ALA A 109 -12.57 0.47 13.52
CA ALA A 109 -13.38 -0.74 13.50
C ALA A 109 -12.55 -1.97 13.10
N ARG A 110 -11.52 -1.80 12.28
CA ARG A 110 -10.59 -2.89 11.86
C ARG A 110 -9.66 -3.37 12.98
N LYS A 111 -9.58 -2.63 14.08
CA LYS A 111 -8.74 -2.98 15.24
C LYS A 111 -9.48 -3.81 16.27
N VAL A 112 -10.80 -3.90 16.17
CA VAL A 112 -11.63 -4.66 17.08
C VAL A 112 -11.71 -6.11 16.60
N THR A 113 -11.38 -7.06 17.48
CA THR A 113 -11.32 -8.49 17.17
C THR A 113 -12.31 -9.33 17.97
N ASP A 114 -12.98 -8.76 18.97
CA ASP A 114 -13.91 -9.45 19.88
C ASP A 114 -15.38 -9.37 19.44
N GLY A 115 -15.67 -8.89 18.22
CA GLY A 115 -17.01 -8.79 17.69
C GLY A 115 -17.21 -7.62 16.72
N PRO A 116 -18.47 -7.32 16.34
CA PRO A 116 -18.77 -6.13 15.55
C PRO A 116 -18.43 -4.86 16.34
N PHE A 117 -17.92 -3.85 15.63
CA PHE A 117 -17.60 -2.55 16.23
C PHE A 117 -18.87 -1.84 16.72
N ASP A 118 -18.88 -1.48 18.00
CA ASP A 118 -19.98 -0.75 18.64
C ASP A 118 -19.65 0.75 18.72
N ALA A 119 -20.30 1.56 17.87
CA ALA A 119 -20.07 2.99 17.81
C ALA A 119 -20.48 3.71 19.11
N SER A 120 -21.63 3.37 19.71
CA SER A 120 -22.12 3.98 20.95
C SER A 120 -21.17 3.73 22.12
N ARG A 121 -20.66 2.51 22.25
CA ARG A 121 -19.65 2.16 23.27
C ARG A 121 -18.35 2.92 23.03
N TRP A 122 -17.90 3.03 21.78
CA TRP A 122 -16.71 3.82 21.43
C TRP A 122 -16.86 5.29 21.84
N TRP A 123 -18.00 5.92 21.54
CA TRP A 123 -18.32 7.28 21.96
C TRP A 123 -18.31 7.45 23.48
N SER A 124 -19.00 6.55 24.18
CA SER A 124 -19.08 6.54 25.65
C SER A 124 -17.70 6.41 26.29
N ASP A 125 -16.83 5.57 25.74
CA ASP A 125 -15.46 5.39 26.22
C ASP A 125 -14.60 6.63 25.98
N LEU A 126 -14.68 7.25 24.79
CA LEU A 126 -13.97 8.50 24.50
C LEU A 126 -14.35 9.62 25.47
N GLY A 127 -15.62 9.73 25.87
CA GLY A 127 -16.08 10.69 26.87
C GLY A 127 -15.35 10.55 28.22
N ARG A 128 -14.92 9.32 28.58
CA ARG A 128 -14.16 9.03 29.82
C ARG A 128 -12.71 9.53 29.77
N ARG A 129 -12.29 10.16 28.66
CA ARG A 129 -11.00 10.87 28.59
C ARG A 129 -10.96 12.06 29.54
N ARG A 130 -12.11 12.66 29.85
CA ARG A 130 -12.26 13.73 30.84
C ARG A 130 -12.87 13.17 32.12
N ARG A 131 -12.58 13.84 33.24
CA ARG A 131 -13.24 13.62 34.54
C ARG A 131 -13.78 14.98 35.00
N PRO A 132 -15.11 15.16 35.12
CA PRO A 132 -16.18 14.19 34.85
C PRO A 132 -16.24 13.72 33.38
N LYS A 133 -16.92 12.58 33.13
CA LYS A 133 -17.09 12.00 31.78
C LYS A 133 -17.88 13.00 30.94
N ARG A 134 -17.29 13.48 29.87
CA ARG A 134 -17.95 14.44 28.98
C ARG A 134 -18.89 13.75 28.00
N SER A 135 -20.10 14.27 27.85
CA SER A 135 -21.14 13.74 26.95
C SER A 135 -22.05 14.85 26.42
N LEU A 136 -22.84 14.58 25.38
CA LEU A 136 -23.85 15.51 24.86
C LEU A 136 -25.01 15.68 25.83
N ALA A 137 -25.42 14.64 26.56
CA ALA A 137 -26.44 14.78 27.60
C ALA A 137 -25.99 15.71 28.73
N GLU A 138 -24.71 15.65 29.12
CA GLU A 138 -24.13 16.57 30.10
C GLU A 138 -24.04 18.00 29.53
N LEU A 139 -23.65 18.15 28.26
CA LEU A 139 -23.63 19.46 27.58
C LEU A 139 -25.01 20.11 27.58
N LEU A 140 -26.04 19.33 27.21
CA LEU A 140 -27.43 19.79 27.24
C LEU A 140 -27.84 20.16 28.67
N SER A 141 -27.49 19.37 29.68
CA SER A 141 -27.91 19.65 31.06
C SER A 141 -27.20 20.86 31.68
N SER A 142 -25.93 21.10 31.32
CA SER A 142 -25.10 22.20 31.85
C SER A 142 -25.43 23.58 31.27
N HIS A 143 -26.19 23.65 30.18
CA HIS A 143 -26.61 24.91 29.55
C HIS A 143 -28.13 25.09 29.60
N PRO A 144 -28.76 25.23 30.79
CA PRO A 144 -30.21 25.18 30.96
C PRO A 144 -30.97 26.27 30.18
N ALA A 145 -30.37 27.44 29.96
CA ALA A 145 -30.98 28.59 29.32
C ALA A 145 -30.62 28.76 27.82
N GLU A 146 -29.86 27.83 27.24
CA GLU A 146 -29.31 27.96 25.90
C GLU A 146 -29.87 26.88 24.96
N HIS A 147 -30.20 27.28 23.73
CA HIS A 147 -30.55 26.31 22.70
C HIS A 147 -29.28 25.62 22.18
N VAL A 148 -29.40 24.33 21.89
CA VAL A 148 -28.29 23.53 21.35
C VAL A 148 -28.67 23.03 19.96
N VAL A 149 -27.91 23.42 18.96
CA VAL A 149 -28.08 22.96 17.57
C VAL A 149 -26.95 22.02 17.23
N ILE A 150 -27.27 20.79 16.87
CA ILE A 150 -26.28 19.78 16.49
C ILE A 150 -26.41 19.50 15.00
N SER A 151 -25.36 19.83 14.24
CA SER A 151 -25.26 19.62 12.80
C SER A 151 -24.39 18.40 12.50
N LEU A 152 -24.99 17.26 12.12
CA LEU A 152 -24.24 16.04 11.87
C LEU A 152 -24.88 15.15 10.77
N PRO A 153 -24.06 14.38 10.02
CA PRO A 153 -24.57 13.44 9.02
C PRO A 153 -25.12 12.17 9.68
N GLY A 154 -25.97 11.41 8.99
CA GLY A 154 -26.56 10.17 9.52
C GLY A 154 -25.53 9.17 10.09
N SER A 155 -24.34 9.06 9.50
CA SER A 155 -23.26 8.19 10.01
C SER A 155 -22.71 8.57 11.38
N TYR A 156 -22.88 9.83 11.80
CA TYR A 156 -22.54 10.29 13.16
C TYR A 156 -23.73 10.18 14.12
N MET A 157 -24.97 9.98 13.65
CA MET A 157 -26.11 9.71 14.55
C MET A 157 -25.92 8.38 15.26
N GLU A 158 -25.48 7.35 14.54
CA GLU A 158 -25.17 6.02 15.10
C GLU A 158 -24.14 6.11 16.24
N LEU A 159 -23.26 7.10 16.21
CA LEU A 159 -22.23 7.32 17.23
C LEU A 159 -22.79 7.95 18.52
N VAL A 160 -23.79 8.85 18.42
CA VAL A 160 -24.17 9.74 19.54
C VAL A 160 -25.60 9.59 20.04
N GLN A 161 -26.46 8.85 19.34
CA GLN A 161 -27.89 8.80 19.67
C GLN A 161 -28.20 8.20 21.04
N GLU A 162 -27.44 7.22 21.53
CA GLU A 162 -27.61 6.67 22.88
C GLU A 162 -27.29 7.71 23.97
N ASP A 163 -26.24 8.50 23.77
CA ASP A 163 -25.89 9.59 24.67
C ASP A 163 -26.98 10.65 24.71
N LEU A 164 -27.47 11.09 23.54
CA LEU A 164 -28.59 12.04 23.47
C LEU A 164 -29.87 11.51 24.12
N GLN A 165 -30.19 10.23 23.97
CA GLN A 165 -31.34 9.60 24.64
C GLN A 165 -31.21 9.57 26.16
N SER A 166 -29.99 9.61 26.70
CA SER A 166 -29.79 9.68 28.15
C SER A 166 -30.15 11.05 28.75
N ALA A 167 -30.34 12.08 27.92
CA ALA A 167 -30.77 13.40 28.39
C ALA A 167 -32.23 13.41 28.89
N GLY A 168 -32.51 14.24 29.89
CA GLY A 168 -33.88 14.46 30.38
C GLY A 168 -34.75 15.23 29.38
N SER A 169 -36.07 15.06 29.43
CA SER A 169 -37.00 15.68 28.47
C SER A 169 -36.89 17.21 28.41
N ALA A 170 -36.73 17.88 29.55
CA ALA A 170 -36.51 19.34 29.60
C ALA A 170 -35.24 19.77 28.85
N ALA A 171 -34.19 18.95 28.88
CA ALA A 171 -32.95 19.21 28.16
C ALA A 171 -33.07 18.90 26.67
N LEU A 172 -33.99 18.02 26.26
CA LEU A 172 -34.27 17.70 24.86
C LEU A 172 -35.16 18.75 24.18
N CYS A 173 -36.05 19.43 24.91
CA CYS A 173 -36.92 20.47 24.32
C CYS A 173 -36.14 21.62 23.64
N LYS A 174 -34.90 21.89 24.09
CA LYS A 174 -34.02 22.93 23.54
C LYS A 174 -33.01 22.42 22.50
N LEU A 175 -33.03 21.12 22.18
CA LEU A 175 -32.18 20.51 21.18
C LEU A 175 -32.82 20.62 19.79
N ARG A 176 -32.02 20.97 18.79
CA ARG A 176 -32.35 20.82 17.36
C ARG A 176 -31.28 19.99 16.67
N LEU A 177 -31.68 18.94 15.97
CA LEU A 177 -30.82 18.10 15.15
C LEU A 177 -30.95 18.51 13.69
N VAL A 178 -29.83 18.78 13.02
CA VAL A 178 -29.80 19.20 11.61
C VAL A 178 -28.87 18.30 10.82
N GLY A 179 -29.36 17.76 9.70
CA GLY A 179 -28.55 16.94 8.78
C GLY A 179 -28.91 15.45 8.65
N PRO A 180 -29.47 14.75 9.66
CA PRO A 180 -29.99 13.40 9.46
C PRO A 180 -31.15 13.42 8.46
N LEU A 181 -30.93 12.85 7.27
CA LEU A 181 -31.93 12.77 6.20
C LEU A 181 -32.79 11.50 6.26
N ASP A 182 -32.24 10.44 6.84
CA ASP A 182 -32.90 9.14 7.01
C ASP A 182 -33.38 9.01 8.46
N LEU A 183 -34.66 9.31 8.69
CA LEU A 183 -35.28 9.30 10.02
C LEU A 183 -35.45 7.90 10.59
N ASP A 184 -35.44 6.85 9.76
CA ASP A 184 -35.57 5.47 10.23
C ASP A 184 -34.34 5.05 11.03
N ARG A 185 -33.18 5.62 10.69
CA ARG A 185 -31.92 5.46 11.43
C ARG A 185 -31.81 6.30 12.71
N VAL A 186 -32.79 7.16 12.98
CA VAL A 186 -32.82 8.01 14.18
C VAL A 186 -33.76 7.39 15.20
N ALA A 187 -33.30 7.25 16.44
CA ALA A 187 -34.11 6.75 17.55
C ALA A 187 -35.44 7.52 17.69
N PRO A 188 -36.59 6.84 17.91
CA PRO A 188 -37.92 7.47 17.92
C PRO A 188 -38.04 8.70 18.82
N ARG A 189 -37.39 8.67 20.00
CA ARG A 189 -37.39 9.79 20.96
C ARG A 189 -36.71 11.06 20.44
N LEU A 190 -35.81 10.94 19.46
CA LEU A 190 -35.07 12.07 18.88
C LEU A 190 -35.68 12.58 17.58
N ARG A 191 -36.54 11.81 16.91
CA ARG A 191 -37.15 12.18 15.62
C ARG A 191 -37.88 13.53 15.64
N PRO A 192 -38.66 13.89 16.67
CA PRO A 192 -39.32 15.21 16.74
C PRO A 192 -38.35 16.39 16.82
N LEU A 193 -37.09 16.13 17.18
CA LEU A 193 -36.05 17.16 17.31
C LEU A 193 -35.27 17.38 16.00
N VAL A 194 -35.52 16.56 14.97
CA VAL A 194 -34.84 16.64 13.68
C VAL A 194 -35.53 17.68 12.80
N MET A 195 -34.77 18.69 12.39
CA MET A 195 -35.24 19.72 11.48
C MET A 195 -35.43 19.13 10.07
N PRO A 196 -36.62 19.32 9.44
CA PRO A 196 -37.05 18.61 8.24
C PRO A 196 -36.41 19.15 6.95
N TYR A 197 -35.08 19.13 6.92
CA TYR A 197 -34.29 19.43 5.73
C TYR A 197 -34.29 18.26 4.75
N ASP A 198 -34.33 18.57 3.46
CA ASP A 198 -34.21 17.60 2.37
C ASP A 198 -33.28 18.13 1.27
N ASP A 199 -33.19 17.38 0.17
CA ASP A 199 -32.27 17.68 -0.92
C ASP A 199 -32.62 18.98 -1.68
N ARG A 200 -33.75 19.64 -1.46
CA ARG A 200 -34.04 20.96 -2.05
C ARG A 200 -32.99 22.02 -1.69
N LEU A 201 -32.35 21.91 -0.52
CA LEU A 201 -31.23 22.78 -0.16
C LEU A 201 -29.97 22.57 -1.03
N ASN A 202 -29.88 21.46 -1.77
CA ASN A 202 -28.88 21.21 -2.81
C ASN A 202 -29.35 21.67 -4.20
N GLY A 203 -30.53 22.27 -4.29
CA GLY A 203 -31.13 22.75 -5.53
C GLY A 203 -30.39 23.92 -6.17
N PRO A 204 -30.64 24.20 -7.46
CA PRO A 204 -29.91 25.19 -8.25
C PRO A 204 -30.09 26.64 -7.76
N ILE A 205 -31.20 26.93 -7.08
CA ILE A 205 -31.53 28.25 -6.54
C ILE A 205 -31.29 28.34 -5.03
N SER A 206 -30.59 27.37 -4.45
CA SER A 206 -30.25 27.40 -3.03
C SER A 206 -29.34 28.59 -2.72
N PRO A 207 -29.61 29.35 -1.64
CA PRO A 207 -28.74 30.45 -1.22
C PRO A 207 -27.38 29.96 -0.69
N LEU A 208 -27.29 28.67 -0.33
CA LEU A 208 -26.09 28.04 0.24
C LEU A 208 -25.70 26.83 -0.59
N ASN A 209 -25.12 27.08 -1.76
CA ASN A 209 -24.66 26.04 -2.67
C ASN A 209 -23.52 25.20 -2.08
N GLY A 210 -23.58 23.89 -2.29
CA GLY A 210 -22.54 22.97 -1.81
C GLY A 210 -22.75 21.53 -2.25
N THR A 211 -22.23 20.60 -1.46
CA THR A 211 -22.24 19.16 -1.76
C THR A 211 -22.95 18.38 -0.67
N ARG A 212 -23.25 17.09 -0.90
CA ARG A 212 -23.83 16.24 0.16
C ARG A 212 -22.92 16.11 1.38
N ALA A 213 -21.60 16.20 1.21
CA ALA A 213 -20.64 16.04 2.30
C ALA A 213 -20.65 17.20 3.31
N ASP A 214 -21.01 18.41 2.89
CA ASP A 214 -21.11 19.61 3.74
C ASP A 214 -22.57 20.00 4.03
N PHE A 215 -23.53 19.13 3.67
CA PHE A 215 -24.96 19.37 3.82
C PHE A 215 -25.39 19.67 5.26
N PRO A 216 -25.00 18.89 6.30
CA PRO A 216 -25.44 19.17 7.67
C PRO A 216 -25.07 20.58 8.16
N GLN A 217 -23.85 21.03 7.86
CA GLN A 217 -23.37 22.36 8.28
C GLN A 217 -24.02 23.49 7.48
N ARG A 218 -24.23 23.31 6.17
CA ARG A 218 -24.98 24.28 5.36
C ARG A 218 -26.45 24.37 5.79
N ALA A 219 -27.08 23.24 6.10
CA ALA A 219 -28.43 23.19 6.63
C ALA A 219 -28.50 23.89 8.00
N ALA A 220 -27.50 23.72 8.87
CA ALA A 220 -27.44 24.44 10.14
C ALA A 220 -27.25 25.94 9.95
N ARG A 221 -26.44 26.35 8.97
CA ARG A 221 -26.30 27.76 8.59
C ARG A 221 -27.60 28.35 8.06
N HIS A 222 -28.26 27.67 7.13
CA HIS A 222 -29.57 28.07 6.63
C HIS A 222 -30.59 28.17 7.76
N PHE A 223 -30.61 27.19 8.66
CA PHE A 223 -31.51 27.12 9.79
C PHE A 223 -31.34 28.33 10.70
N LEU A 224 -30.11 28.61 11.10
CA LEU A 224 -29.81 29.67 12.06
C LEU A 224 -29.82 31.05 11.43
N GLU A 225 -29.37 31.23 10.20
CA GLU A 225 -29.26 32.55 9.55
C GLU A 225 -30.54 32.97 8.83
N GLN A 226 -31.37 32.03 8.36
CA GLN A 226 -32.54 32.33 7.54
C GLN A 226 -33.84 31.84 8.17
N ALA A 227 -34.01 30.52 8.38
CA ALA A 227 -35.29 29.97 8.85
C ALA A 227 -35.68 30.46 10.27
N CYS A 228 -34.69 30.56 11.16
CA CYS A 228 -34.85 31.02 12.53
C CYS A 228 -34.01 32.28 12.77
N ALA A 229 -34.06 33.23 11.83
CA ALA A 229 -33.24 34.43 11.87
C ALA A 229 -33.46 35.26 13.16
N ASP A 230 -34.70 35.27 13.63
CA ASP A 230 -35.17 35.99 14.82
C ASP A 230 -34.97 35.21 16.14
N GLY A 231 -34.35 34.03 16.08
CA GLY A 231 -34.14 33.14 17.22
C GLY A 231 -34.93 31.83 17.11
N LEU A 232 -34.59 30.88 17.99
CA LEU A 232 -35.24 29.56 18.05
C LEU A 232 -36.49 29.61 18.92
N ALA A 233 -37.52 28.89 18.50
CA ALA A 233 -38.74 28.70 19.27
C ALA A 233 -38.51 27.76 20.46
N SER A 234 -39.40 27.82 21.47
CA SER A 234 -39.37 26.88 22.59
C SER A 234 -39.74 25.47 22.16
N ASP A 235 -40.71 25.32 21.25
CA ASP A 235 -41.13 24.02 20.70
C ASP A 235 -40.31 23.68 19.44
N PRO A 236 -39.69 22.48 19.37
CA PRO A 236 -39.05 21.99 18.14
C PRO A 236 -39.96 21.98 16.90
N GLU A 237 -41.26 21.76 17.05
CA GLU A 237 -42.15 21.69 15.90
C GLU A 237 -42.37 23.06 15.24
N ASP A 238 -42.33 24.15 16.00
CA ASP A 238 -42.41 25.51 15.46
C ASP A 238 -41.20 25.82 14.58
N ASP A 239 -40.00 25.42 15.03
CA ASP A 239 -38.78 25.54 14.24
C ASP A 239 -38.81 24.61 13.00
N ALA A 240 -39.37 23.41 13.14
CA ALA A 240 -39.57 22.50 12.02
C ALA A 240 -40.53 23.10 10.97
N ALA A 241 -41.60 23.76 11.38
CA ALA A 241 -42.52 24.46 10.49
C ALA A 241 -41.84 25.60 9.74
N ARG A 242 -40.98 26.38 10.41
CA ARG A 242 -40.15 27.43 9.77
C ARG A 242 -39.21 26.85 8.71
N VAL A 243 -38.59 25.70 8.99
CA VAL A 243 -37.76 25.00 7.99
C VAL A 243 -38.61 24.60 6.79
N ARG A 244 -39.76 23.95 6.98
CA ARG A 244 -40.65 23.56 5.86
C ARG A 244 -41.08 24.78 5.02
N ALA A 245 -41.36 25.91 5.67
CA ALA A 245 -41.70 27.16 4.99
C ALA A 245 -40.51 27.69 4.16
N SER A 246 -39.32 27.73 4.74
CA SER A 246 -38.10 28.21 4.06
C SER A 246 -37.68 27.35 2.86
N LEU A 247 -38.02 26.06 2.84
CA LEU A 247 -37.72 25.15 1.73
C LEU A 247 -38.82 25.12 0.65
N ARG A 248 -39.96 25.78 0.87
CA ARG A 248 -41.14 25.72 -0.02
C ARG A 248 -40.80 26.18 -1.44
N ASP A 249 -40.04 27.27 -1.54
CA ASP A 249 -39.72 27.90 -2.82
C ASP A 249 -38.42 27.36 -3.45
N LEU A 250 -37.74 26.44 -2.77
CA LEU A 250 -36.53 25.81 -3.30
C LEU A 250 -36.88 24.63 -4.21
N ALA A 251 -36.28 24.64 -5.40
CA ALA A 251 -36.41 23.54 -6.35
C ALA A 251 -35.56 22.34 -5.94
N TRP A 252 -36.05 21.13 -6.22
CA TRP A 252 -35.24 19.92 -6.11
C TRP A 252 -34.04 19.99 -7.06
N PRO A 253 -32.87 19.46 -6.66
CA PRO A 253 -31.71 19.37 -7.55
C PRO A 253 -32.10 18.53 -8.77
N ALA A 254 -31.81 19.05 -9.96
CA ALA A 254 -32.03 18.29 -11.19
C ALA A 254 -31.19 17.00 -11.14
N GLN A 255 -31.87 15.86 -11.18
CA GLN A 255 -31.20 14.58 -11.29
C GLN A 255 -30.63 14.48 -12.71
N ALA A 256 -29.34 14.78 -12.85
CA ALA A 256 -28.69 14.72 -14.15
C ALA A 256 -28.72 13.27 -14.64
N ASN A 257 -29.51 13.00 -15.68
CA ASN A 257 -29.59 11.70 -16.35
C ASN A 257 -28.33 11.49 -17.18
N ARG A 258 -27.23 11.18 -16.50
CA ARG A 258 -25.91 11.01 -17.13
C ARG A 258 -25.67 9.56 -17.45
N ARG A 259 -25.31 9.26 -18.70
CA ARG A 259 -24.97 7.90 -19.11
C ARG A 259 -23.57 7.50 -18.64
N PRO A 260 -23.36 6.28 -18.11
CA PRO A 260 -22.02 5.76 -17.87
C PRO A 260 -21.33 5.44 -19.21
N LEU A 261 -20.02 5.71 -19.29
CA LEU A 261 -19.18 5.34 -20.43
C LEU A 261 -17.88 4.70 -19.95
N GLY A 262 -17.25 3.91 -20.82
CA GLY A 262 -15.92 3.34 -20.61
C GLY A 262 -14.80 4.39 -20.67
N ASP A 263 -13.65 4.07 -20.09
CA ASP A 263 -12.51 5.01 -20.00
C ASP A 263 -12.01 5.48 -21.38
N ASP A 264 -11.96 4.58 -22.37
CA ASP A 264 -11.50 4.90 -23.72
C ASP A 264 -12.47 5.80 -24.47
N GLU A 265 -13.78 5.61 -24.26
CA GLU A 265 -14.82 6.45 -24.86
C GLU A 265 -14.80 7.86 -24.26
N ILE A 266 -14.61 7.96 -22.94
CA ILE A 266 -14.45 9.25 -22.27
C ILE A 266 -13.21 9.97 -22.78
N VAL A 267 -12.08 9.27 -22.96
CA VAL A 267 -10.85 9.85 -23.53
C VAL A 267 -11.09 10.39 -24.95
N LYS A 268 -11.84 9.67 -25.80
CA LYS A 268 -12.22 10.15 -27.14
C LYS A 268 -13.05 11.43 -27.06
N VAL A 269 -14.02 11.52 -26.15
CA VAL A 269 -14.84 12.73 -25.94
C VAL A 269 -14.00 13.90 -25.44
N ILE A 270 -13.04 13.65 -24.53
CA ILE A 270 -12.09 14.66 -24.03
C ILE A 270 -11.23 15.19 -25.17
N LEU A 271 -10.70 14.31 -26.03
CA LEU A 271 -9.90 14.71 -27.19
C LEU A 271 -10.73 15.54 -28.20
N ALA A 272 -11.93 15.09 -28.52
CA ALA A 272 -12.83 15.78 -29.45
C ALA A 272 -13.27 17.17 -28.94
N SER A 273 -13.37 17.34 -27.62
CA SER A 273 -13.79 18.59 -26.99
C SER A 273 -12.63 19.44 -26.48
N TRP A 274 -11.38 19.07 -26.77
CA TRP A 274 -10.20 19.66 -26.17
C TRP A 274 -10.11 21.18 -26.38
N ASP A 275 -10.33 21.62 -27.62
CA ASP A 275 -10.23 23.03 -27.99
C ASP A 275 -11.41 23.84 -27.44
N ARG A 276 -12.62 23.23 -27.35
CA ARG A 276 -13.80 23.83 -26.69
C ARG A 276 -13.52 24.13 -25.21
N ALA A 277 -12.82 23.22 -24.54
CA ALA A 277 -12.39 23.40 -23.15
C ALA A 277 -11.09 24.22 -23.01
N SER A 278 -10.44 24.59 -24.11
CA SER A 278 -9.15 25.29 -24.14
C SER A 278 -8.07 24.59 -23.29
N GLY A 279 -8.11 23.26 -23.23
CA GLY A 279 -7.21 22.46 -22.38
C GLY A 279 -7.38 22.64 -20.86
N GLN A 280 -8.45 23.29 -20.40
CA GLN A 280 -8.70 23.48 -18.97
C GLN A 280 -9.50 22.31 -18.38
N SER A 281 -8.90 21.57 -17.44
CA SER A 281 -9.50 20.38 -16.83
C SER A 281 -10.85 20.65 -16.16
N THR A 282 -11.00 21.78 -15.47
CA THR A 282 -12.25 22.16 -14.79
C THR A 282 -13.36 22.49 -15.78
N LYS A 283 -13.03 23.10 -16.92
CA LYS A 283 -13.97 23.41 -18.01
C LYS A 283 -14.36 22.15 -18.77
N MET A 284 -13.39 21.27 -19.04
CA MET A 284 -13.63 19.97 -19.69
C MET A 284 -14.55 19.06 -18.87
N LEU A 285 -14.38 19.02 -17.53
CA LEU A 285 -15.27 18.22 -16.68
C LEU A 285 -16.71 18.74 -16.69
N ARG A 286 -16.92 20.06 -16.77
CA ARG A 286 -18.26 20.64 -16.93
C ARG A 286 -18.84 20.29 -18.28
N LEU A 287 -18.08 20.47 -19.36
CA LEU A 287 -18.51 20.12 -20.72
C LEU A 287 -18.94 18.64 -20.81
N LEU A 288 -18.15 17.71 -20.26
CA LEU A 288 -18.50 16.29 -20.18
C LEU A 288 -19.82 16.02 -19.44
N ARG A 289 -20.07 16.74 -18.33
CA ARG A 289 -21.19 16.47 -17.42
C ARG A 289 -22.47 17.19 -17.78
N ASP A 290 -22.34 18.40 -18.33
CA ASP A 290 -23.42 19.36 -18.49
C ASP A 290 -23.86 19.44 -19.95
N GLU A 291 -22.94 19.30 -20.91
CA GLU A 291 -23.24 19.35 -22.34
C GLU A 291 -23.30 17.93 -22.95
N GLU A 292 -22.33 17.06 -22.65
CA GLU A 292 -22.25 15.71 -23.23
C GLU A 292 -23.06 14.66 -22.43
N GLY A 293 -23.54 15.02 -21.23
CA GLY A 293 -24.38 14.16 -20.40
C GLY A 293 -23.69 12.89 -19.90
N ILE A 294 -22.38 12.90 -19.64
CA ILE A 294 -21.58 11.72 -19.29
C ILE A 294 -21.32 11.65 -17.77
N ALA A 295 -21.54 10.46 -17.20
CA ALA A 295 -21.25 10.18 -15.79
C ALA A 295 -19.77 9.88 -15.60
N CYS A 296 -19.02 10.83 -15.04
CA CYS A 296 -17.61 10.65 -14.70
C CYS A 296 -17.29 11.30 -13.34
N GLU A 297 -16.82 10.52 -12.37
CA GLU A 297 -16.36 11.04 -11.08
C GLU A 297 -15.07 11.88 -11.24
N GLN A 298 -14.84 12.84 -10.36
CA GLN A 298 -13.75 13.81 -10.52
C GLN A 298 -12.35 13.16 -10.48
N GLY A 299 -12.15 12.14 -9.63
CA GLY A 299 -10.88 11.42 -9.53
C GLY A 299 -10.55 10.64 -10.80
N ARG A 300 -11.50 9.85 -11.29
CA ARG A 300 -11.43 9.16 -12.60
C ARG A 300 -11.18 10.13 -13.74
N PHE A 301 -11.92 11.24 -13.80
CA PHE A 301 -11.74 12.27 -14.82
C PHE A 301 -10.31 12.82 -14.86
N VAL A 302 -9.70 13.14 -13.71
CA VAL A 302 -8.33 13.68 -13.67
C VAL A 302 -7.33 12.72 -14.32
N GLN A 303 -7.49 11.42 -14.11
CA GLN A 303 -6.63 10.41 -14.73
C GLN A 303 -6.86 10.34 -16.25
N LEU A 304 -8.12 10.34 -16.69
CA LEU A 304 -8.48 10.27 -18.11
C LEU A 304 -8.11 11.54 -18.88
N PHE A 305 -8.23 12.71 -18.24
CA PHE A 305 -7.82 13.98 -18.83
C PHE A 305 -6.31 14.03 -19.07
N LYS A 306 -5.50 13.57 -18.11
CA LYS A 306 -4.05 13.41 -18.28
C LYS A 306 -3.71 12.41 -19.39
N ARG A 307 -4.45 11.31 -19.46
CA ARG A 307 -4.30 10.31 -20.52
C ARG A 307 -4.60 10.91 -21.91
N ALA A 308 -5.66 11.71 -22.03
CA ALA A 308 -6.01 12.41 -23.27
C ALA A 308 -4.97 13.49 -23.65
N ASP A 309 -4.49 14.28 -22.68
CA ASP A 309 -3.43 15.26 -22.90
C ASP A 309 -2.17 14.61 -23.49
N ASN A 310 -1.75 13.49 -22.89
CA ASN A 310 -0.60 12.71 -23.37
C ASN A 310 -0.82 12.21 -24.80
N LEU A 311 -2.01 11.68 -25.12
CA LEU A 311 -2.36 11.20 -26.47
C LEU A 311 -2.36 12.33 -27.51
N ARG A 312 -2.82 13.54 -27.13
CA ARG A 312 -2.78 14.73 -28.00
C ARG A 312 -1.34 15.18 -28.26
N GLN A 313 -0.51 15.17 -27.22
CA GLN A 313 0.92 15.54 -27.32
C GLN A 313 1.75 14.53 -28.13
N LEU A 314 1.31 13.25 -28.18
CA LEU A 314 1.91 12.20 -29.00
C LEU A 314 1.58 12.32 -30.50
N GLY A 315 0.46 12.94 -30.87
CA GLY A 315 -0.02 13.04 -32.25
C GLY A 315 0.62 14.15 -33.11
N SER A 316 1.45 15.03 -32.53
CA SER A 316 1.86 16.29 -33.18
C SER A 316 3.37 16.58 -33.23
N GLY A 317 4.27 15.59 -33.29
CA GLY A 317 5.70 15.92 -33.37
C GLY A 317 6.64 14.80 -33.78
N ALA A 318 6.92 14.73 -35.07
CA ALA A 318 8.21 14.25 -35.54
C ALA A 318 9.29 15.30 -35.20
N ASP A 319 10.34 14.85 -34.51
CA ASP A 319 11.65 15.48 -34.33
C ASP A 319 11.81 16.65 -33.31
N ARG A 320 11.50 16.40 -32.04
CA ARG A 320 11.96 17.24 -30.92
C ARG A 320 13.26 16.67 -30.34
N THR A 321 14.30 17.49 -30.23
CA THR A 321 15.56 17.15 -29.54
C THR A 321 15.75 18.03 -28.29
N LEU A 322 16.02 17.43 -27.14
CA LEU A 322 16.35 18.12 -25.90
C LEU A 322 17.84 18.45 -25.84
N ARG A 323 18.21 19.70 -25.50
CA ARG A 323 19.60 20.14 -25.38
C ARG A 323 19.92 20.55 -23.94
N LEU A 324 20.99 19.98 -23.37
CA LEU A 324 21.39 20.16 -21.97
C LEU A 324 22.86 20.52 -21.86
N ARG A 325 23.23 21.32 -20.85
CA ARG A 325 24.63 21.52 -20.47
C ARG A 325 25.12 20.29 -19.72
N ALA A 326 26.24 19.73 -20.15
CA ALA A 326 26.80 18.52 -19.57
C ALA A 326 28.33 18.57 -19.52
N VAL A 327 28.91 17.81 -18.60
CA VAL A 327 30.33 17.48 -18.57
C VAL A 327 30.51 16.05 -19.08
N ARG A 328 31.35 15.87 -20.10
CA ARG A 328 31.74 14.56 -20.62
C ARG A 328 33.05 14.11 -19.99
N SER A 329 33.13 12.85 -19.58
CA SER A 329 34.37 12.18 -19.17
C SER A 329 34.41 10.77 -19.78
N HIS A 330 35.54 10.08 -19.61
CA HIS A 330 35.77 8.74 -20.15
C HIS A 330 36.18 7.79 -19.02
N GLN A 331 35.60 6.58 -18.98
CA GLN A 331 35.96 5.53 -18.01
C GLN A 331 36.09 4.16 -18.67
N GLY A 332 36.85 3.26 -18.04
CA GLY A 332 37.11 1.91 -18.55
C GLY A 332 37.75 1.94 -19.93
N ASN A 333 37.31 1.06 -20.84
CA ASN A 333 37.80 0.98 -22.22
C ASN A 333 37.22 2.10 -23.11
N GLY A 334 37.38 3.37 -22.70
CA GLY A 334 36.95 4.55 -23.46
C GLY A 334 35.45 4.84 -23.45
N LYS A 335 34.68 4.31 -22.49
CA LYS A 335 33.22 4.55 -22.42
C LYS A 335 32.92 5.98 -22.02
N GLN A 336 32.06 6.64 -22.79
CA GLN A 336 31.63 8.01 -22.52
C GLN A 336 30.63 8.06 -21.36
N ILE A 337 30.91 8.96 -20.41
CA ILE A 337 30.05 9.27 -19.28
C ILE A 337 29.74 10.76 -19.31
N TYR A 338 28.48 11.08 -19.04
CA TYR A 338 27.96 12.44 -18.97
C TYR A 338 27.43 12.72 -17.57
N THR A 339 27.68 13.93 -17.07
CA THR A 339 27.04 14.46 -15.86
C THR A 339 26.35 15.77 -16.19
N PHE A 340 25.07 15.88 -15.82
CA PHE A 340 24.25 17.06 -16.10
C PHE A 340 23.12 17.21 -15.08
N PHE A 341 22.44 18.37 -15.10
CA PHE A 341 21.22 18.61 -14.35
C PHE A 341 20.04 18.74 -15.32
N ILE A 342 18.88 18.22 -14.92
CA ILE A 342 17.64 18.29 -15.70
C ILE A 342 16.43 18.45 -14.75
N PRO A 343 15.36 19.16 -15.13
CA PRO A 343 14.12 19.15 -14.36
C PRO A 343 13.61 17.72 -14.19
N GLY A 344 13.27 17.33 -12.96
CA GLY A 344 12.88 15.96 -12.62
C GLY A 344 11.72 15.41 -13.46
N GLU A 345 10.75 16.27 -13.80
CA GLU A 345 9.61 15.93 -14.67
C GLU A 345 10.00 15.54 -16.11
N MET A 346 11.16 15.99 -16.60
CA MET A 346 11.63 15.69 -17.95
C MET A 346 12.33 14.33 -18.05
N ILE A 347 12.72 13.73 -16.92
CA ILE A 347 13.40 12.42 -16.92
C ILE A 347 12.52 11.34 -17.55
N THR A 348 11.24 11.34 -17.21
CA THR A 348 10.26 10.41 -17.79
C THR A 348 9.94 10.69 -19.26
N GLN A 349 10.39 11.82 -19.82
CA GLN A 349 10.23 12.12 -21.25
C GLN A 349 11.40 11.58 -22.07
N ILE A 350 12.61 11.53 -21.49
CA ILE A 350 13.82 11.05 -22.18
C ILE A 350 14.13 9.57 -21.91
N ALA A 351 13.65 9.01 -20.80
CA ALA A 351 14.04 7.66 -20.36
C ALA A 351 12.85 6.72 -20.13
N ASP A 352 12.97 5.49 -20.63
CA ASP A 352 12.05 4.41 -20.32
C ASP A 352 12.46 3.69 -19.01
N ILE A 353 11.46 3.20 -18.28
CA ILE A 353 11.67 2.33 -17.14
C ILE A 353 11.80 0.91 -17.69
N THR A 354 12.97 0.29 -17.54
CA THR A 354 13.17 -1.11 -17.88
C THR A 354 12.34 -1.97 -16.91
N ARG A 355 11.09 -2.24 -17.29
CA ARG A 355 10.31 -3.33 -16.72
C ARG A 355 10.86 -4.59 -17.35
N ILE A 356 11.38 -5.50 -16.54
CA ILE A 356 11.78 -6.83 -17.00
C ILE A 356 10.50 -7.51 -17.48
N HIS A 357 10.26 -7.48 -18.79
CA HIS A 357 9.17 -8.18 -19.44
C HIS A 357 9.74 -9.52 -19.94
N ARG A 358 9.26 -10.63 -19.35
CA ARG A 358 9.25 -11.94 -20.01
C ARG A 358 8.12 -11.93 -21.04
N ASP A 359 8.33 -12.65 -22.13
CA ASP A 359 7.55 -12.60 -23.36
C ASP A 359 6.02 -12.72 -23.19
N GLY A 360 5.31 -11.89 -23.97
CA GLY A 360 4.03 -12.22 -24.62
C GLY A 360 2.76 -12.48 -23.79
N THR A 361 2.80 -12.61 -22.47
CA THR A 361 1.57 -12.86 -21.67
C THR A 361 1.47 -11.92 -20.47
N GLU A 362 0.30 -11.26 -20.33
CA GLU A 362 -0.04 -10.25 -19.32
C GLU A 362 -0.03 -10.77 -17.86
N ARG A 363 1.12 -11.18 -17.30
CA ARG A 363 1.17 -11.83 -15.97
C ARG A 363 1.96 -11.11 -14.87
N LEU A 364 2.56 -9.95 -15.13
CA LEU A 364 3.41 -9.22 -14.15
C LEU A 364 2.72 -8.06 -13.39
N ALA A 365 1.38 -7.97 -13.38
CA ALA A 365 0.69 -6.80 -12.83
C ALA A 365 0.50 -6.77 -11.29
N GLY A 366 0.69 -7.90 -10.59
CA GLY A 366 0.27 -8.06 -9.19
C GLY A 366 1.34 -7.75 -8.12
N PHE A 367 2.55 -8.27 -8.30
CA PHE A 367 3.65 -8.13 -7.34
C PHE A 367 4.43 -6.86 -7.65
N GLN A 368 4.09 -5.74 -7.01
CA GLN A 368 4.94 -4.55 -6.79
C GLN A 368 4.14 -3.27 -6.48
N ARG A 369 2.79 -3.29 -6.58
CA ARG A 369 2.00 -2.05 -6.48
C ARG A 369 1.95 -1.42 -5.08
N GLY A 370 2.08 -2.17 -3.98
CA GLY A 370 1.88 -1.63 -2.62
C GLY A 370 3.10 -0.93 -2.02
N GLU A 371 4.24 -1.61 -1.97
CA GLU A 371 5.48 -1.09 -1.34
C GLU A 371 6.17 -0.02 -2.17
N ILE A 372 6.19 -0.17 -3.50
CA ILE A 372 6.71 0.88 -4.39
C ILE A 372 5.82 2.10 -4.32
N LYS A 373 4.48 1.97 -4.22
CA LYS A 373 3.61 3.14 -4.01
C LYS A 373 3.92 3.83 -2.68
N ARG A 374 4.09 3.10 -1.58
CA ARG A 374 4.45 3.70 -0.28
C ARG A 374 5.79 4.42 -0.32
N HIS A 375 6.82 3.80 -0.89
CA HIS A 375 8.15 4.42 -0.99
C HIS A 375 8.16 5.64 -1.94
N VAL A 376 7.52 5.52 -3.11
CA VAL A 376 7.36 6.63 -4.05
C VAL A 376 6.58 7.77 -3.41
N ASN A 377 5.50 7.49 -2.69
CA ASN A 377 4.72 8.51 -1.99
C ASN A 377 5.54 9.18 -0.89
N GLY A 378 6.37 8.45 -0.14
CA GLY A 378 7.29 9.05 0.84
C GLY A 378 8.33 9.98 0.20
N ILE A 379 8.84 9.63 -0.99
CA ILE A 379 9.73 10.53 -1.75
C ILE A 379 8.96 11.75 -2.28
N VAL A 380 7.71 11.57 -2.75
CA VAL A 380 6.84 12.69 -3.18
C VAL A 380 6.57 13.64 -2.02
N GLU A 381 6.22 13.12 -0.84
CA GLU A 381 6.01 13.91 0.37
C GLU A 381 7.28 14.66 0.80
N TYR A 382 8.44 14.04 0.66
CA TYR A 382 9.73 14.72 0.87
C TYR A 382 9.94 15.85 -0.13
N LEU A 383 9.76 15.60 -1.43
CA LEU A 383 9.92 16.58 -2.51
C LEU A 383 8.92 17.76 -2.41
N ASP A 384 7.74 17.52 -1.84
CA ASP A 384 6.67 18.53 -1.70
C ASP A 384 6.83 19.44 -0.46
N GLN A 385 7.88 19.26 0.37
CA GLN A 385 8.14 20.07 1.57
C GLN A 385 8.68 21.50 1.28
N GLY A 386 8.99 21.81 0.02
CA GLY A 386 9.36 23.15 -0.45
C GLY A 386 10.87 23.42 -0.48
N ASP A 387 11.59 23.23 0.63
CA ASP A 387 13.05 23.40 0.73
C ASP A 387 13.75 22.03 0.77
N VAL A 388 14.01 21.46 -0.41
CA VAL A 388 14.39 20.04 -0.56
C VAL A 388 15.68 19.89 -1.34
N LEU A 389 16.67 19.23 -0.73
CA LEU A 389 17.93 18.87 -1.38
C LEU A 389 17.82 17.48 -2.03
N PHE A 390 18.16 17.37 -3.31
CA PHE A 390 18.23 16.09 -4.02
C PHE A 390 19.67 15.83 -4.52
N PRO A 391 20.58 15.36 -3.64
CA PRO A 391 22.00 15.24 -3.99
C PRO A 391 22.34 13.93 -4.72
N ASN A 392 21.48 12.92 -4.60
CA ASN A 392 21.73 11.59 -5.16
C ASN A 392 21.35 11.54 -6.64
N ALA A 393 22.33 11.28 -7.51
CA ALA A 393 22.11 11.26 -8.95
C ALA A 393 21.20 10.12 -9.41
N ILE A 394 20.43 10.38 -10.47
CA ILE A 394 19.73 9.35 -11.25
C ILE A 394 20.70 8.82 -12.30
N ILE A 395 20.75 7.48 -12.45
CA ILE A 395 21.68 6.84 -13.38
C ILE A 395 20.94 6.41 -14.64
N LEU A 396 21.38 6.92 -15.79
CA LEU A 396 20.80 6.62 -17.10
C LEU A 396 21.77 5.85 -18.00
N ALA A 397 21.26 4.88 -18.74
CA ALA A 397 21.94 4.33 -19.92
C ALA A 397 21.39 5.04 -21.16
N LEU A 398 22.25 5.67 -21.96
CA LEU A 398 21.87 6.36 -23.20
C LEU A 398 22.12 5.47 -24.42
N SER A 399 21.28 5.60 -25.44
CA SER A 399 21.54 5.03 -26.76
C SER A 399 22.66 5.81 -27.45
N PRO A 400 23.31 5.21 -28.47
CA PRO A 400 24.29 5.92 -29.30
C PRO A 400 23.72 7.10 -30.10
N ASP A 401 22.39 7.29 -30.13
CA ASP A 401 21.72 8.35 -30.91
C ASP A 401 21.86 9.74 -30.27
N VAL A 402 22.46 9.84 -29.08
CA VAL A 402 22.77 11.11 -28.42
C VAL A 402 24.02 11.75 -29.02
N SER A 403 24.05 13.07 -29.12
CA SER A 403 25.21 13.80 -29.63
C SER A 403 25.72 14.83 -28.62
N PHE A 404 27.04 15.03 -28.59
CA PHE A 404 27.68 15.98 -27.68
C PHE A 404 28.59 16.93 -28.45
N VAL A 405 28.41 18.23 -28.22
CA VAL A 405 29.23 19.30 -28.80
C VAL A 405 29.98 20.02 -27.68
N GLN A 406 31.31 19.93 -27.70
CA GLN A 406 32.17 20.60 -26.72
C GLN A 406 32.09 22.12 -26.87
N THR A 407 32.09 22.83 -25.73
CA THR A 407 32.08 24.30 -25.73
C THR A 407 33.43 24.84 -26.18
N ARG A 408 33.43 25.87 -27.03
CA ARG A 408 34.66 26.57 -27.44
C ARG A 408 35.09 27.52 -26.30
N GLY A 409 36.26 27.26 -25.73
CA GLY A 409 36.88 28.08 -24.67
C GLY A 409 38.27 27.55 -24.31
N GLY A 410 39.18 28.41 -23.88
CA GLY A 410 40.51 28.00 -23.42
C GLY A 410 40.44 27.15 -22.16
N LYS A 411 41.23 26.07 -22.07
CA LYS A 411 41.37 25.31 -20.82
C LYS A 411 41.97 26.26 -19.77
N PRO A 412 41.41 26.36 -18.54
CA PRO A 412 42.02 27.16 -17.49
C PRO A 412 43.45 26.65 -17.24
N ASP A 413 44.40 27.58 -17.09
CA ASP A 413 45.80 27.22 -16.89
C ASP A 413 45.95 26.40 -15.60
N GLY A 414 46.58 25.23 -15.69
CA GLY A 414 46.74 24.29 -14.57
C GLY A 414 45.54 23.39 -14.25
N ALA A 415 44.45 23.40 -15.04
CA ALA A 415 43.31 22.51 -14.80
C ALA A 415 43.60 21.03 -15.17
N LEU A 416 43.15 20.10 -14.33
CA LEU A 416 43.22 18.66 -14.60
C LEU A 416 42.27 18.28 -15.74
N ASP A 417 42.75 17.46 -16.68
CA ASP A 417 41.98 16.97 -17.84
C ASP A 417 41.03 15.80 -17.47
N ALA A 418 40.16 16.04 -16.49
CA ALA A 418 39.24 15.02 -15.97
C ALA A 418 37.87 15.04 -16.68
N GLY A 419 37.52 16.12 -17.39
CA GLY A 419 36.26 16.23 -18.10
C GLY A 419 36.14 17.49 -18.96
N GLU A 420 35.23 17.41 -19.93
CA GLU A 420 35.02 18.42 -20.97
C GLU A 420 33.60 18.98 -20.90
N ALA A 421 33.47 20.30 -20.77
CA ALA A 421 32.16 20.96 -20.76
C ALA A 421 31.60 21.12 -22.18
N GLY A 422 30.32 20.83 -22.37
CA GLY A 422 29.64 20.93 -23.66
C GLY A 422 28.13 20.89 -23.59
N THR A 423 27.51 20.68 -24.74
CA THR A 423 26.06 20.56 -24.91
C THR A 423 25.72 19.14 -25.36
N LEU A 424 24.96 18.42 -24.55
CA LEU A 424 24.41 17.10 -24.86
C LEU A 424 23.03 17.27 -25.50
N SER A 425 22.80 16.62 -26.63
CA SER A 425 21.53 16.61 -27.37
C SER A 425 20.92 15.21 -27.34
N ILE A 426 19.69 15.11 -26.85
CA ILE A 426 18.96 13.87 -26.60
C ILE A 426 17.65 13.90 -27.42
N PRO A 427 17.47 13.02 -28.41
CA PRO A 427 16.21 12.93 -29.16
C PRO A 427 15.02 12.57 -28.25
N LEU A 428 13.90 13.28 -28.36
CA LEU A 428 12.66 12.93 -27.68
C LEU A 428 11.85 11.98 -28.55
N ARG A 429 11.57 10.80 -28.02
CA ARG A 429 10.78 9.75 -28.69
C ARG A 429 9.60 9.33 -27.82
N SER A 430 8.60 8.67 -28.41
CA SER A 430 7.45 8.14 -27.70
C SER A 430 7.85 7.02 -26.72
N GLU A 431 7.02 6.80 -25.70
CA GLU A 431 7.22 5.75 -24.70
C GLU A 431 7.42 4.37 -25.36
N GLY A 432 8.43 3.61 -24.91
CA GLY A 432 8.83 2.34 -25.52
C GLY A 432 9.87 2.47 -26.63
N SER A 433 10.13 3.68 -27.13
CA SER A 433 11.17 3.98 -28.13
C SER A 433 12.17 5.03 -27.65
N ARG A 434 12.16 5.38 -26.36
CA ARG A 434 13.01 6.44 -25.80
C ARG A 434 14.49 6.08 -25.90
N VAL A 435 15.33 7.11 -26.01
CA VAL A 435 16.78 6.96 -26.21
C VAL A 435 17.57 6.80 -24.90
N ALA A 436 16.89 6.75 -23.75
CA ALA A 436 17.52 6.49 -22.47
C ALA A 436 16.75 5.43 -21.65
N TRP A 437 17.45 4.79 -20.72
CA TRP A 437 16.88 3.81 -19.79
C TRP A 437 17.33 4.11 -18.37
N ILE A 438 16.39 4.03 -17.42
CA ILE A 438 16.69 4.29 -16.01
C ILE A 438 17.32 3.04 -15.37
N VAL A 439 18.61 3.16 -15.04
CA VAL A 439 19.42 2.09 -14.44
C VAL A 439 19.28 2.09 -12.92
N ASP A 440 19.35 3.26 -12.29
CA ASP A 440 19.10 3.47 -10.87
C ASP A 440 18.33 4.78 -10.63
N GLY A 441 17.57 4.83 -9.55
CA GLY A 441 16.69 5.92 -9.21
C GLY A 441 15.29 5.78 -9.82
N GLN A 442 14.86 4.58 -10.21
CA GLN A 442 13.52 4.34 -10.78
C GLN A 442 12.40 4.88 -9.88
N GLN A 443 12.40 4.55 -8.58
CA GLN A 443 11.41 5.04 -7.63
C GLN A 443 11.50 6.56 -7.43
N ARG A 444 12.72 7.13 -7.47
CA ARG A 444 12.94 8.57 -7.36
C ARG A 444 12.45 9.33 -8.60
N SER A 445 12.70 8.81 -9.80
CA SER A 445 12.20 9.36 -11.07
C SER A 445 10.67 9.35 -11.13
N LEU A 446 10.05 8.28 -10.63
CA LEU A 446 8.59 8.16 -10.55
C LEU A 446 8.00 9.08 -9.46
N ALA A 447 8.76 9.38 -8.41
CA ALA A 447 8.35 10.36 -7.41
C ALA A 447 8.46 11.79 -7.96
N LEU A 448 9.54 12.12 -8.68
CA LEU A 448 9.73 13.42 -9.33
C LEU A 448 8.61 13.72 -10.34
N SER A 449 8.11 12.73 -11.09
CA SER A 449 6.98 12.91 -12.01
C SER A 449 5.61 13.07 -11.33
N LYS A 450 5.52 12.76 -10.03
CA LYS A 450 4.30 12.88 -9.23
C LYS A 450 4.32 14.05 -8.24
N ALA A 451 5.50 14.56 -7.90
CA ALA A 451 5.69 15.69 -7.01
C ALA A 451 5.09 16.97 -7.61
N LYS A 452 4.57 17.84 -6.75
CA LYS A 452 4.08 19.16 -7.14
C LYS A 452 5.21 20.06 -7.60
N ASN A 453 6.43 19.83 -7.08
CA ASN A 453 7.65 20.56 -7.43
C ASN A 453 8.51 19.80 -8.46
N GLY A 454 7.89 19.31 -9.54
CA GLY A 454 8.56 18.53 -10.61
C GLY A 454 9.65 19.28 -11.38
N GLY A 455 9.69 20.62 -11.27
CA GLY A 455 10.71 21.49 -11.88
C GLY A 455 12.06 21.52 -11.17
N LEU A 456 12.23 20.80 -10.06
CA LEU A 456 13.52 20.69 -9.37
C LEU A 456 14.58 20.11 -10.31
N ASN A 457 15.68 20.83 -10.50
CA ASN A 457 16.83 20.34 -11.26
C ASN A 457 17.56 19.26 -10.46
N VAL A 458 17.55 18.03 -10.97
CA VAL A 458 18.19 16.89 -10.31
C VAL A 458 19.48 16.47 -11.02
N PRO A 459 20.52 16.05 -10.28
CA PRO A 459 21.74 15.53 -10.86
C PRO A 459 21.48 14.20 -11.59
N VAL A 460 22.07 14.06 -12.77
CA VAL A 460 22.02 12.84 -13.59
C VAL A 460 23.44 12.45 -13.98
N VAL A 461 23.74 11.15 -13.84
CA VAL A 461 24.95 10.53 -14.39
C VAL A 461 24.51 9.55 -15.46
N ALA A 462 25.02 9.70 -16.67
CA ALA A 462 24.59 8.91 -17.82
C ALA A 462 25.78 8.28 -18.54
N PHE A 463 25.65 7.06 -19.05
CA PHE A 463 26.69 6.40 -19.86
C PHE A 463 26.10 5.89 -21.17
N VAL A 464 26.90 5.85 -22.23
CA VAL A 464 26.44 5.32 -23.53
C VAL A 464 26.55 3.81 -23.54
N ALA A 465 25.45 3.12 -23.87
CA ALA A 465 25.36 1.67 -23.92
C ALA A 465 24.77 1.20 -25.27
N PRO A 466 25.61 0.67 -26.18
CA PRO A 466 25.19 0.31 -27.53
C PRO A 466 24.27 -0.93 -27.56
N ASP A 467 24.49 -1.89 -26.67
CA ASP A 467 23.79 -3.18 -26.66
C ASP A 467 22.97 -3.44 -25.38
N VAL A 468 21.94 -4.29 -25.50
CA VAL A 468 21.02 -4.64 -24.41
C VAL A 468 21.71 -5.41 -23.28
N ALA A 469 22.74 -6.20 -23.59
CA ALA A 469 23.47 -6.99 -22.60
C ALA A 469 24.28 -6.11 -21.65
N THR A 470 24.97 -5.08 -22.17
CA THR A 470 25.67 -4.05 -21.39
C THR A 470 24.71 -3.29 -20.48
N ARG A 471 23.49 -2.97 -20.97
CA ARG A 471 22.45 -2.29 -20.16
C ARG A 471 22.01 -3.15 -18.98
N ARG A 472 21.76 -4.45 -19.19
CA ARG A 472 21.35 -5.40 -18.14
C ARG A 472 22.46 -5.66 -17.12
N ALA A 473 23.71 -5.82 -17.57
CA ALA A 473 24.85 -6.02 -16.69
C ALA A 473 25.06 -4.82 -15.75
N GLN A 474 24.99 -3.60 -16.28
CA GLN A 474 25.10 -2.38 -15.46
C GLN A 474 23.91 -2.20 -14.52
N PHE A 475 22.69 -2.57 -14.93
CA PHE A 475 21.53 -2.59 -14.04
C PHE A 475 21.77 -3.47 -12.80
N ILE A 476 22.33 -4.68 -12.99
CA ILE A 476 22.65 -5.59 -11.89
C ILE A 476 23.80 -5.05 -11.02
N LEU A 477 24.86 -4.54 -11.65
CA LEU A 477 26.04 -4.04 -10.94
C LEU A 477 25.73 -2.78 -10.10
N VAL A 478 24.95 -1.85 -10.65
CA VAL A 478 24.59 -0.59 -9.98
C VAL A 478 23.56 -0.82 -8.85
N ASN A 479 22.58 -1.72 -9.04
CA ASN A 479 21.57 -2.01 -8.02
C ASN A 479 22.07 -2.98 -6.93
N LYS A 480 23.30 -3.49 -6.99
CA LYS A 480 23.90 -4.32 -5.93
C LYS A 480 23.97 -3.60 -4.57
N ALA A 481 23.94 -2.26 -4.55
CA ALA A 481 24.02 -1.43 -3.34
C ALA A 481 22.73 -1.41 -2.48
N LYS A 482 21.59 -1.91 -2.96
CA LYS A 482 20.39 -2.23 -2.14
C LYS A 482 19.80 -3.57 -2.59
N PRO A 483 19.68 -4.59 -1.73
CA PRO A 483 19.40 -5.93 -2.18
C PRO A 483 17.97 -6.06 -2.73
N LEU A 484 17.85 -6.41 -4.01
CA LEU A 484 16.62 -7.02 -4.55
C LEU A 484 16.24 -8.22 -3.66
N PRO A 485 14.94 -8.51 -3.46
CA PRO A 485 14.54 -9.69 -2.70
C PRO A 485 15.24 -10.93 -3.24
N SER A 486 15.93 -11.66 -2.37
CA SER A 486 16.75 -12.82 -2.75
C SER A 486 15.98 -13.86 -3.56
N ARG A 487 14.67 -13.98 -3.31
CA ARG A 487 13.75 -14.87 -4.02
C ARG A 487 13.55 -14.46 -5.50
N LEU A 488 13.46 -13.15 -5.77
CA LEU A 488 13.39 -12.63 -7.14
C LEU A 488 14.73 -12.76 -7.85
N ILE A 489 15.86 -12.58 -7.14
CA ILE A 489 17.19 -12.85 -7.70
C ILE A 489 17.27 -14.32 -8.12
N ASN A 490 16.89 -15.25 -7.23
CA ASN A 490 16.91 -16.68 -7.53
C ASN A 490 16.07 -17.01 -8.78
N GLU A 491 14.89 -16.41 -8.93
CA GLU A 491 14.06 -16.60 -10.13
C GLU A 491 14.71 -16.09 -11.43
N LEU A 492 15.47 -15.00 -11.38
CA LEU A 492 16.08 -14.37 -12.55
C LEU A 492 17.46 -14.95 -12.93
N LEU A 493 18.13 -15.67 -12.02
CA LEU A 493 19.50 -16.19 -12.23
C LEU A 493 19.65 -17.22 -13.38
N PRO A 494 18.68 -18.12 -13.66
CA PRO A 494 18.83 -19.14 -14.71
C PRO A 494 19.10 -18.56 -16.10
N GLU A 495 18.55 -17.38 -16.43
CA GLU A 495 18.59 -16.76 -17.76
C GLU A 495 19.80 -15.85 -18.03
N VAL A 496 20.78 -15.78 -17.10
CA VAL A 496 21.93 -14.86 -17.19
C VAL A 496 23.22 -15.59 -17.56
N ASP A 497 23.82 -15.24 -18.70
CA ASP A 497 25.07 -15.84 -19.24
C ASP A 497 26.34 -14.97 -19.09
N VAL A 498 26.28 -13.91 -18.29
CA VAL A 498 27.45 -13.04 -18.04
C VAL A 498 28.27 -13.56 -16.85
N GLN A 499 29.58 -13.27 -16.80
CA GLN A 499 30.43 -13.55 -15.63
C GLN A 499 29.86 -12.88 -14.37
N LEU A 500 29.16 -13.67 -13.56
CA LEU A 500 28.56 -13.25 -12.30
C LEU A 500 29.61 -13.27 -11.16
N PRO A 501 29.49 -12.35 -10.18
CA PRO A 501 30.21 -12.45 -8.91
C PRO A 501 30.09 -13.84 -8.27
N ARG A 502 31.17 -14.34 -7.63
CA ARG A 502 31.29 -15.72 -7.10
C ARG A 502 30.18 -16.12 -6.10
N ASP A 503 29.51 -15.15 -5.48
CA ASP A 503 28.41 -15.34 -4.54
C ASP A 503 27.05 -15.67 -5.20
N LEU A 504 26.86 -15.25 -6.45
CA LEU A 504 25.64 -15.43 -7.24
C LEU A 504 25.71 -16.63 -8.20
N SER A 505 26.91 -16.95 -8.71
CA SER A 505 27.11 -18.15 -9.54
C SER A 505 26.71 -19.44 -8.81
N GLY A 506 27.02 -19.54 -7.51
CA GLY A 506 26.66 -20.69 -6.67
C GLY A 506 25.15 -20.82 -6.33
N ARG A 507 24.30 -19.95 -6.86
CA ARG A 507 22.82 -20.05 -6.74
C ARG A 507 22.13 -20.36 -8.07
N LYS A 508 22.85 -20.35 -9.20
CA LYS A 508 22.28 -20.61 -10.54
C LYS A 508 21.70 -22.02 -10.62
N ILE A 509 22.50 -23.05 -10.32
CA ILE A 509 22.07 -24.46 -10.35
C ILE A 509 20.91 -24.74 -9.38
N PRO A 510 20.97 -24.37 -8.08
CA PRO A 510 19.84 -24.52 -7.17
C PRO A 510 18.54 -23.88 -7.66
N SER A 511 18.62 -22.72 -8.30
CA SER A 511 17.43 -22.00 -8.75
C SER A 511 16.82 -22.62 -10.00
N ALA A 512 17.66 -23.08 -10.93
CA ALA A 512 17.23 -23.83 -12.12
C ALA A 512 16.55 -25.15 -11.73
N LEU A 513 17.16 -25.95 -10.85
CA LEU A 513 16.55 -27.20 -10.35
C LEU A 513 15.22 -26.96 -9.63
N CYS A 514 15.11 -25.87 -8.86
CA CYS A 514 13.86 -25.50 -8.20
C CYS A 514 12.76 -25.09 -9.19
N GLU A 515 13.12 -24.54 -10.35
CA GLU A 515 12.18 -24.26 -11.45
C GLU A 515 11.72 -25.56 -12.12
N THR A 516 12.66 -26.44 -12.48
CA THR A 516 12.34 -27.75 -13.07
C THR A 516 11.44 -28.60 -12.17
N LEU A 517 11.71 -28.66 -10.86
CA LEU A 517 10.87 -29.38 -9.88
C LEU A 517 9.43 -28.83 -9.77
N ASP A 518 9.21 -27.56 -10.09
CA ASP A 518 7.88 -26.95 -10.01
C ASP A 518 7.10 -27.09 -11.32
N GLU A 519 7.80 -27.16 -12.46
CA GLU A 519 7.21 -27.17 -13.81
C GLU A 519 6.99 -28.57 -14.37
N ASP A 520 7.87 -29.52 -14.09
CA ASP A 520 7.77 -30.88 -14.63
C ASP A 520 6.56 -31.62 -14.00
N PRO A 521 5.58 -32.10 -14.80
CA PRO A 521 4.44 -32.88 -14.32
C PRO A 521 4.80 -34.16 -13.58
N ASP A 522 5.95 -34.76 -13.89
CA ASP A 522 6.42 -36.00 -13.25
C ASP A 522 7.12 -35.72 -11.91
N SER A 523 7.33 -34.44 -11.54
CA SER A 523 7.95 -34.08 -10.27
C SER A 523 6.99 -34.22 -9.08
N PRO A 524 7.45 -34.73 -7.92
CA PRO A 524 6.65 -34.72 -6.68
C PRO A 524 6.27 -33.30 -6.21
N PHE A 525 7.01 -32.27 -6.66
CA PHE A 525 6.78 -30.86 -6.33
C PHE A 525 5.98 -30.08 -7.39
N HIS A 526 5.49 -30.75 -8.44
CA HIS A 526 4.75 -30.09 -9.53
C HIS A 526 3.62 -29.19 -9.00
N GLY A 527 3.74 -27.87 -9.24
CA GLY A 527 2.78 -26.87 -8.79
C GLY A 527 2.68 -26.66 -7.28
N LEU A 528 3.56 -27.24 -6.47
CA LEU A 528 3.58 -27.11 -5.00
C LEU A 528 4.51 -26.01 -4.50
N ILE A 529 5.37 -25.43 -5.35
CA ILE A 529 6.36 -24.42 -4.96
C ILE A 529 5.82 -23.00 -5.18
N LYS A 530 5.74 -22.22 -4.11
CA LYS A 530 5.35 -20.81 -4.10
C LYS A 530 6.45 -19.96 -4.75
N ARG A 531 6.30 -19.69 -6.05
CA ARG A 531 7.11 -18.74 -6.81
C ARG A 531 6.61 -17.31 -6.60
N VAL A 532 7.50 -16.33 -6.69
CA VAL A 532 7.14 -14.90 -6.51
C VAL A 532 6.33 -14.38 -7.70
N SER A 533 6.52 -14.95 -8.89
CA SER A 533 5.83 -14.61 -10.12
C SER A 533 4.50 -15.33 -10.37
N LYS A 534 4.23 -16.46 -9.71
CA LYS A 534 2.98 -17.21 -9.89
C LYS A 534 1.87 -16.63 -8.99
N PRO A 535 0.62 -16.48 -9.48
CA PRO A 535 -0.51 -16.05 -8.64
C PRO A 535 -0.72 -17.01 -7.47
N LYS A 536 -1.34 -16.53 -6.38
CA LYS A 536 -1.69 -17.35 -5.20
C LYS A 536 -2.87 -18.29 -5.52
N ASP A 537 -2.70 -19.16 -6.50
CA ASP A 537 -3.60 -20.29 -6.68
C ASP A 537 -3.32 -21.23 -5.51
N GLY A 538 -4.36 -21.54 -4.73
CA GLY A 538 -4.25 -22.12 -3.38
C GLY A 538 -3.61 -23.51 -3.27
N THR A 539 -3.00 -24.03 -4.33
CA THR A 539 -2.34 -25.34 -4.41
C THR A 539 -0.87 -25.30 -4.00
N ALA A 540 -0.17 -24.17 -4.18
CA ALA A 540 1.23 -24.06 -3.82
C ALA A 540 1.40 -23.90 -2.29
N VAL A 541 2.16 -24.80 -1.66
CA VAL A 541 2.32 -24.86 -0.19
C VAL A 541 3.74 -24.59 0.30
N VAL A 542 4.77 -24.96 -0.48
CA VAL A 542 6.19 -24.87 -0.12
C VAL A 542 6.79 -23.53 -0.56
N ILE A 543 7.66 -22.93 0.24
CA ILE A 543 8.37 -21.69 -0.16
C ILE A 543 9.61 -22.06 -0.99
N ASP A 544 9.75 -21.49 -2.20
CA ASP A 544 10.90 -21.65 -3.10
C ASP A 544 12.27 -21.52 -2.42
N SER A 545 12.46 -20.55 -1.52
CA SER A 545 13.72 -20.36 -0.81
C SER A 545 14.12 -21.54 0.07
N ALA A 546 13.16 -22.33 0.55
CA ALA A 546 13.46 -23.54 1.33
C ALA A 546 14.06 -24.63 0.44
N VAL A 547 13.51 -24.82 -0.76
CA VAL A 547 13.99 -25.79 -1.76
C VAL A 547 15.36 -25.36 -2.28
N VAL A 548 15.52 -24.09 -2.65
CA VAL A 548 16.81 -23.55 -3.12
C VAL A 548 17.90 -23.71 -2.08
N GLU A 549 17.64 -23.39 -0.80
CA GLU A 549 18.65 -23.54 0.26
C GLU A 549 18.91 -25.01 0.63
N MET A 550 17.92 -25.90 0.49
CA MET A 550 18.10 -27.35 0.62
C MET A 550 19.06 -27.89 -0.45
N ILE A 551 18.80 -27.60 -1.73
CA ILE A 551 19.67 -28.01 -2.85
C ILE A 551 21.07 -27.44 -2.67
N ARG A 552 21.16 -26.14 -2.34
CA ARG A 552 22.43 -25.45 -2.13
C ARG A 552 23.24 -26.04 -0.97
N ALA A 553 22.58 -26.45 0.12
CA ALA A 553 23.26 -27.11 1.24
C ALA A 553 23.85 -28.46 0.82
N SER A 554 23.10 -29.26 0.06
CA SER A 554 23.56 -30.55 -0.46
C SER A 554 24.75 -30.39 -1.43
N LEU A 555 24.71 -29.41 -2.34
CA LEU A 555 25.81 -29.14 -3.27
C LEU A 555 27.10 -28.66 -2.57
N LYS A 556 26.97 -27.93 -1.46
CA LYS A 556 28.11 -27.41 -0.70
C LYS A 556 28.73 -28.44 0.24
N ASN A 557 27.95 -29.42 0.66
CA ASN A 557 28.40 -30.48 1.55
C ASN A 557 29.23 -31.48 0.73
N PRO A 558 30.52 -31.72 1.04
CA PRO A 558 31.33 -32.70 0.30
C PRO A 558 30.74 -34.11 0.30
N ASN A 559 29.98 -34.45 1.36
CA ASN A 559 29.27 -35.72 1.50
C ASN A 559 27.77 -35.58 1.16
N GLY A 560 27.40 -34.53 0.44
CA GLY A 560 26.02 -34.28 0.06
C GLY A 560 25.57 -35.15 -1.11
N ALA A 561 24.28 -35.47 -1.18
CA ALA A 561 23.71 -36.29 -2.24
C ALA A 561 23.97 -35.70 -3.64
N LEU A 562 24.03 -34.37 -3.76
CA LEU A 562 24.19 -33.68 -5.03
C LEU A 562 25.64 -33.31 -5.35
N ALA A 563 26.57 -33.43 -4.39
CA ALA A 563 27.96 -33.04 -4.57
C ALA A 563 28.71 -33.82 -5.67
N PRO A 564 28.48 -35.13 -5.87
CA PRO A 564 29.15 -35.90 -6.94
C PRO A 564 28.85 -35.40 -8.36
N PHE A 565 27.72 -34.72 -8.56
CA PHE A 565 27.29 -34.21 -9.87
C PHE A 565 27.89 -32.83 -10.20
N VAL A 566 28.56 -32.18 -9.23
CA VAL A 566 29.24 -30.90 -9.43
C VAL A 566 30.60 -31.15 -10.08
N SER A 567 30.88 -30.49 -11.21
CA SER A 567 32.19 -30.61 -11.85
C SER A 567 33.29 -30.04 -10.95
N LEU A 568 34.36 -30.80 -10.75
CA LEU A 568 35.58 -30.36 -10.04
C LEU A 568 36.50 -29.48 -10.92
N GLY A 569 36.09 -29.15 -12.16
CA GLY A 569 36.87 -28.38 -13.14
C GLY A 569 36.01 -27.54 -14.08
N ASN A 570 36.50 -27.26 -15.30
CA ASN A 570 35.80 -26.45 -16.31
C ASN A 570 34.71 -27.21 -17.10
N GLY A 571 34.30 -28.41 -16.65
CA GLY A 571 33.24 -29.18 -17.29
C GLY A 571 31.84 -28.73 -16.85
N PRO A 572 30.79 -29.00 -17.64
CA PRO A 572 29.41 -28.77 -17.20
C PRO A 572 29.09 -29.69 -16.00
N SER A 573 28.34 -29.17 -15.03
CA SER A 573 27.79 -29.99 -13.93
C SER A 573 26.64 -30.84 -14.46
N ASP A 574 26.45 -32.04 -13.91
CA ASP A 574 25.37 -32.95 -14.30
C ASP A 574 24.05 -32.56 -13.60
N VAL A 575 23.38 -31.54 -14.17
CA VAL A 575 22.12 -31.02 -13.65
C VAL A 575 21.00 -32.05 -13.76
N GLU A 576 21.02 -32.90 -14.78
CA GLU A 576 20.02 -33.96 -14.98
C GLU A 576 20.13 -35.05 -13.90
N GLY A 577 21.34 -35.48 -13.57
CA GLY A 577 21.58 -36.41 -12.45
C GLY A 577 21.16 -35.83 -11.10
N MET A 578 21.38 -34.53 -10.87
CA MET A 578 20.90 -33.83 -9.68
C MET A 578 19.37 -33.82 -9.61
N TYR A 579 18.70 -33.52 -10.72
CA TYR A 579 17.24 -33.50 -10.83
C TYR A 579 16.64 -34.87 -10.52
N ARG A 580 17.12 -35.93 -11.18
CA ARG A 580 16.65 -37.31 -10.94
C ARG A 580 16.81 -37.75 -9.50
N THR A 581 17.96 -37.43 -8.89
CA THR A 581 18.22 -37.74 -7.47
C THR A 581 17.22 -37.06 -6.54
N LEU A 582 16.84 -35.81 -6.83
CA LEU A 582 15.83 -35.08 -6.08
C LEU A 582 14.44 -35.71 -6.26
N VAL A 583 14.03 -36.02 -7.49
CA VAL A 583 12.74 -36.66 -7.79
C VAL A 583 12.62 -38.00 -7.08
N ASP A 584 13.59 -38.91 -7.26
CA ASP A 584 13.62 -40.23 -6.65
C ASP A 584 13.45 -40.19 -5.11
N TYR A 585 14.20 -39.30 -4.44
CA TYR A 585 14.17 -39.19 -2.99
C TYR A 585 12.82 -38.63 -2.52
N TRP A 586 12.36 -37.55 -3.14
CA TRP A 586 11.13 -36.88 -2.73
C TRP A 586 9.87 -37.68 -3.09
N ASP A 587 9.91 -38.53 -4.11
CA ASP A 587 8.86 -39.51 -4.37
C ASP A 587 8.76 -40.55 -3.26
N CYS A 588 9.88 -41.06 -2.75
CA CYS A 588 9.87 -41.95 -1.58
C CYS A 588 9.26 -41.26 -0.36
N VAL A 589 9.57 -39.97 -0.14
CA VAL A 589 8.98 -39.17 0.95
C VAL A 589 7.48 -38.99 0.75
N LYS A 590 7.03 -38.63 -0.46
CA LYS A 590 5.61 -38.48 -0.81
C LYS A 590 4.81 -39.76 -0.60
N VAL A 591 5.38 -40.91 -1.00
CA VAL A 591 4.76 -42.24 -0.84
C VAL A 591 4.63 -42.63 0.63
N LEU A 592 5.63 -42.32 1.47
CA LEU A 592 5.62 -42.70 2.89
C LEU A 592 4.85 -41.73 3.79
N PHE A 593 4.74 -40.46 3.40
CA PHE A 593 4.03 -39.44 4.18
C PHE A 593 2.88 -38.79 3.40
N PRO A 594 1.93 -39.56 2.81
CA PRO A 594 0.86 -39.01 2.00
C PRO A 594 -0.09 -38.12 2.81
N TYR A 595 -0.25 -38.42 4.11
CA TYR A 595 -1.07 -37.63 5.04
C TYR A 595 -0.47 -36.26 5.36
N ALA A 596 0.83 -36.06 5.14
CA ALA A 596 1.53 -34.81 5.42
C ALA A 596 1.95 -34.07 4.14
N TRP A 597 1.84 -34.70 2.97
CA TRP A 597 2.26 -34.15 1.69
C TRP A 597 1.21 -33.20 1.09
N GLY A 598 1.63 -32.12 0.44
CA GLY A 598 0.72 -31.18 -0.24
C GLY A 598 -0.18 -30.34 0.69
N LEU A 599 -0.09 -30.53 2.01
CA LEU A 599 -0.83 -29.73 2.99
C LEU A 599 -0.15 -28.37 3.26
N PRO A 600 -0.93 -27.34 3.63
CA PRO A 600 -0.37 -26.05 4.00
C PRO A 600 0.53 -26.16 5.25
N PRO A 601 1.55 -25.30 5.42
CA PRO A 601 2.50 -25.38 6.53
C PRO A 601 1.87 -25.36 7.93
N GLU A 602 0.68 -24.79 8.07
CA GLU A 602 -0.15 -24.76 9.29
C GLU A 602 -0.70 -26.14 9.67
N SER A 603 -0.84 -27.04 8.69
CA SER A 603 -1.36 -28.40 8.85
C SER A 603 -0.28 -29.48 8.69
N SER A 604 0.88 -29.15 8.11
CA SER A 604 2.00 -30.08 7.94
C SER A 604 3.35 -29.39 8.09
N ARG A 605 4.15 -29.82 9.08
CA ARG A 605 5.53 -29.37 9.21
C ARG A 605 6.49 -29.99 8.21
N LEU A 606 6.08 -31.05 7.49
CA LEU A 606 6.86 -31.61 6.38
C LEU A 606 6.97 -30.59 5.23
N MET A 607 5.85 -29.96 4.87
CA MET A 607 5.77 -28.96 3.79
C MET A 607 6.23 -27.56 4.24
N HIS A 608 6.51 -27.37 5.53
CA HIS A 608 7.08 -26.14 6.08
C HIS A 608 8.57 -26.01 5.73
N SER A 609 9.10 -24.77 5.69
CA SER A 609 10.51 -24.51 5.34
C SER A 609 11.51 -25.24 6.24
N ALA A 610 11.16 -25.48 7.51
CA ALA A 610 12.01 -26.23 8.41
C ALA A 610 12.06 -27.74 8.09
N GLY A 611 10.91 -28.33 7.72
CA GLY A 611 10.81 -29.74 7.33
C GLY A 611 11.56 -30.04 6.04
N ILE A 612 11.35 -29.23 4.99
CA ILE A 612 12.06 -29.38 3.70
C ILE A 612 13.58 -29.34 3.88
N ARG A 613 14.07 -28.39 4.69
CA ARG A 613 15.51 -28.27 4.96
C ARG A 613 16.04 -29.44 5.80
N ALA A 614 15.28 -29.93 6.78
CA ALA A 614 15.71 -31.06 7.60
C ALA A 614 15.73 -32.38 6.81
N MET A 615 14.74 -32.61 5.97
CA MET A 615 14.69 -33.75 5.04
C MET A 615 15.83 -33.69 4.01
N GLY A 616 16.25 -32.50 3.57
CA GLY A 616 17.44 -32.35 2.72
C GLY A 616 18.74 -32.83 3.39
N VAL A 617 18.90 -32.60 4.70
CA VAL A 617 20.08 -33.10 5.44
C VAL A 617 20.01 -34.63 5.58
N LEU A 618 18.81 -35.18 5.78
CA LEU A 618 18.60 -36.62 5.81
C LEU A 618 18.84 -37.27 4.43
N MET A 619 18.42 -36.61 3.34
CA MET A 619 18.65 -37.02 1.96
C MET A 619 20.13 -37.26 1.69
N ASP A 620 21.00 -36.32 2.09
CA ASP A 620 22.45 -36.45 1.92
C ASP A 620 22.99 -37.78 2.48
N ARG A 621 22.48 -38.23 3.63
CA ARG A 621 22.91 -39.49 4.25
C ARG A 621 22.33 -40.71 3.55
N ILE A 622 21.02 -40.71 3.33
CA ILE A 622 20.32 -41.89 2.76
C ILE A 622 20.75 -42.12 1.31
N VAL A 623 20.81 -41.07 0.49
CA VAL A 623 21.19 -41.19 -0.91
C VAL A 623 22.63 -41.69 -1.04
N THR A 624 23.57 -41.11 -0.28
CA THR A 624 24.99 -41.53 -0.32
C THR A 624 25.16 -43.01 0.03
N ARG A 625 24.40 -43.55 1.01
CA ARG A 625 24.40 -44.99 1.29
C ARG A 625 23.73 -45.82 0.19
N SER A 626 22.65 -45.31 -0.40
CA SER A 626 21.88 -46.02 -1.42
C SER A 626 22.65 -46.25 -2.73
N LEU A 627 23.68 -45.44 -3.01
CA LEU A 627 24.55 -45.59 -4.18
C LEU A 627 25.33 -46.90 -4.17
N ALA A 628 25.58 -47.49 -3.00
CA ALA A 628 26.27 -48.78 -2.87
C ALA A 628 25.36 -50.00 -3.08
N HIS A 629 24.06 -49.81 -3.27
CA HIS A 629 23.07 -50.89 -3.41
C HIS A 629 22.54 -51.01 -4.85
N PRO A 630 22.36 -52.24 -5.39
CA PRO A 630 21.85 -52.45 -6.75
C PRO A 630 20.47 -51.86 -7.01
N ASN A 631 19.65 -51.72 -5.96
CA ASN A 631 18.32 -51.11 -6.02
C ASN A 631 18.26 -49.91 -5.07
N SER A 632 18.80 -48.78 -5.53
CA SER A 632 18.92 -47.56 -4.71
C SER A 632 17.57 -47.03 -4.23
N ASN A 633 16.51 -47.09 -5.06
CA ASN A 633 15.16 -46.64 -4.66
C ASN A 633 14.54 -47.51 -3.58
N ALA A 634 14.66 -48.85 -3.67
CA ALA A 634 14.19 -49.73 -2.60
C ALA A 634 14.91 -49.48 -1.27
N HIS A 635 16.23 -49.19 -1.32
CA HIS A 635 17.00 -48.86 -0.13
C HIS A 635 16.59 -47.51 0.49
N ARG A 636 16.35 -46.48 -0.33
CA ARG A 636 15.83 -45.17 0.12
C ARG A 636 14.49 -45.32 0.82
N LEU A 637 13.57 -46.06 0.20
CA LEU A 637 12.24 -46.31 0.76
C LEU A 637 12.33 -47.09 2.08
N SER A 638 13.16 -48.14 2.15
CA SER A 638 13.37 -48.91 3.39
C SER A 638 13.95 -48.06 4.53
N SER A 639 14.94 -47.21 4.22
CA SER A 639 15.56 -46.30 5.20
C SER A 639 14.57 -45.25 5.72
N LEU A 640 13.72 -44.69 4.84
CA LEU A 640 12.69 -43.75 5.27
C LEU A 640 11.54 -44.43 6.03
N LYS A 641 11.20 -45.69 5.67
CA LYS A 641 10.15 -46.46 6.33
C LYS A 641 10.50 -46.77 7.79
N SER A 642 11.78 -47.02 8.10
CA SER A 642 12.21 -47.31 9.47
C SER A 642 12.10 -46.10 10.41
N ILE A 643 12.22 -44.88 9.89
CA ILE A 643 12.05 -43.64 10.67
C ILE A 643 10.61 -43.12 10.70
N ALA A 644 9.77 -43.53 9.75
CA ALA A 644 8.42 -43.00 9.58
C ALA A 644 7.55 -43.06 10.86
N PRO A 645 7.58 -44.14 11.68
CA PRO A 645 6.79 -44.22 12.92
C PRO A 645 7.15 -43.18 13.98
N TYR A 646 8.35 -42.58 13.90
CA TYR A 646 8.85 -41.60 14.86
C TYR A 646 8.69 -40.16 14.37
N CYS A 647 8.25 -39.96 13.13
CA CYS A 647 8.01 -38.64 12.57
C CYS A 647 6.66 -38.08 13.05
N ARG A 648 6.64 -36.78 13.39
CA ARG A 648 5.45 -36.07 13.90
C ARG A 648 5.18 -34.85 13.03
N TRP A 649 4.71 -35.09 11.80
CA TRP A 649 4.54 -34.05 10.79
C TRP A 649 3.24 -33.26 10.89
N THR A 650 2.17 -33.88 11.40
CA THR A 650 0.81 -33.32 11.45
C THR A 650 0.17 -33.38 12.84
N GLU A 651 0.69 -34.22 13.73
CA GLU A 651 0.17 -34.38 15.10
C GLU A 651 1.23 -34.96 16.04
N GLY A 652 0.96 -34.88 17.36
CA GLY A 652 1.83 -35.41 18.42
C GLY A 652 2.98 -34.50 18.84
N VAL A 653 3.98 -35.10 19.49
CA VAL A 653 5.14 -34.42 20.08
C VAL A 653 6.42 -35.08 19.58
N TRP A 654 7.39 -34.29 19.14
CA TRP A 654 8.72 -34.76 18.79
C TRP A 654 9.47 -35.18 20.05
N GLU A 655 9.44 -36.46 20.38
CA GLU A 655 9.98 -37.04 21.63
C GLU A 655 11.44 -36.61 21.91
N GLY A 656 12.30 -36.58 20.89
CA GLY A 656 13.69 -36.14 21.03
C GLY A 656 13.91 -34.63 21.16
N LEU A 657 12.87 -33.82 20.94
CA LEU A 657 12.92 -32.34 21.04
C LEU A 657 12.07 -31.78 22.19
N GLY A 658 11.06 -32.54 22.66
CA GLY A 658 10.08 -32.06 23.63
C GLY A 658 9.14 -30.98 23.08
N LEU A 659 9.02 -30.87 21.76
CA LEU A 659 8.21 -29.86 21.08
C LEU A 659 6.98 -30.50 20.44
N ALA A 660 5.82 -29.84 20.53
CA ALA A 660 4.65 -30.24 19.76
C ALA A 660 4.94 -30.16 18.26
N TRP A 661 4.26 -30.98 17.47
CA TRP A 661 4.52 -31.11 16.03
C TRP A 661 4.53 -29.76 15.31
N ASN A 662 3.66 -28.81 15.72
CA ASN A 662 3.50 -27.49 15.11
C ASN A 662 4.39 -26.39 15.73
N GLU A 663 5.19 -26.64 16.76
CA GLU A 663 6.08 -25.64 17.36
C GLU A 663 7.40 -25.45 16.59
N ILE A 664 7.65 -26.28 15.56
CA ILE A 664 8.84 -26.18 14.71
C ILE A 664 8.75 -24.93 13.79
N GLU A 665 9.40 -23.86 14.22
CA GLU A 665 9.56 -22.62 13.44
C GLU A 665 10.76 -22.60 12.47
N GLN A 666 10.78 -21.62 11.55
CA GLN A 666 11.87 -21.38 10.59
C GLN A 666 13.08 -20.67 11.25
N THR A 667 13.61 -21.24 12.33
CA THR A 667 14.82 -20.74 12.99
C THR A 667 16.03 -21.65 12.72
N PRO A 668 17.27 -21.12 12.64
CA PRO A 668 18.46 -21.95 12.48
C PRO A 668 18.60 -23.02 13.58
N ARG A 669 18.11 -22.72 14.79
CA ARG A 669 18.11 -23.65 15.93
C ARG A 669 17.18 -24.84 15.67
N HIS A 670 15.90 -24.59 15.37
CA HIS A 670 14.92 -25.66 15.16
C HIS A 670 15.26 -26.53 13.95
N ILE A 671 15.74 -25.92 12.86
CA ILE A 671 16.15 -26.66 11.65
C ILE A 671 17.30 -27.61 11.99
N ARG A 672 18.32 -27.16 12.73
CA ARG A 672 19.43 -28.02 13.16
C ARG A 672 18.94 -29.15 14.07
N GLN A 673 18.12 -28.84 15.08
CA GLN A 673 17.61 -29.81 16.03
C GLN A 673 16.76 -30.90 15.33
N LEU A 674 15.85 -30.50 14.44
CA LEU A 674 15.02 -31.43 13.67
C LEU A 674 15.89 -32.29 12.72
N SER A 675 16.84 -31.68 12.03
CA SER A 675 17.78 -32.41 11.16
C SER A 675 18.57 -33.46 11.94
N GLN A 676 19.10 -33.09 13.11
CA GLN A 676 19.86 -33.99 13.98
C GLN A 676 19.01 -35.15 14.49
N LEU A 677 17.78 -34.87 14.94
CA LEU A 677 16.85 -35.91 15.37
C LEU A 677 16.57 -36.92 14.25
N LEU A 678 16.24 -36.45 13.05
CA LEU A 678 15.98 -37.33 11.90
C LEU A 678 17.21 -38.17 11.53
N CYS A 679 18.41 -37.58 11.55
CA CYS A 679 19.66 -38.32 11.32
C CYS A 679 19.97 -39.35 12.43
N GLN A 680 19.62 -39.04 13.68
CA GLN A 680 19.81 -39.97 14.80
C GLN A 680 18.84 -41.16 14.70
N LEU A 681 17.59 -40.92 14.34
CA LEU A 681 16.59 -41.97 14.08
C LEU A 681 17.06 -42.91 12.97
N ASP A 682 17.53 -42.35 11.85
CA ASP A 682 18.08 -43.12 10.72
C ASP A 682 19.32 -43.95 11.12
N TYR A 683 20.22 -43.36 11.92
CA TYR A 683 21.39 -44.07 12.42
C TYR A 683 21.01 -45.24 13.33
N ASN A 684 20.10 -45.03 14.29
CA ASN A 684 19.65 -46.06 15.21
C ASN A 684 18.93 -47.19 14.48
N ALA A 685 18.08 -46.87 13.50
CA ALA A 685 17.42 -47.86 12.67
C ALA A 685 18.41 -48.71 11.86
N THR A 686 19.46 -48.08 11.32
CA THR A 686 20.52 -48.79 10.59
C THR A 686 21.35 -49.67 11.52
N ALA A 687 21.62 -49.22 12.75
CA ALA A 687 22.38 -49.99 13.74
C ALA A 687 21.60 -51.22 14.23
N ALA A 688 20.29 -51.09 14.44
CA ALA A 688 19.42 -52.22 14.78
C ALA A 688 19.43 -53.30 13.69
N GLN A 689 19.31 -52.89 12.42
CA GLN A 689 19.36 -53.80 11.27
C GLN A 689 20.71 -54.53 11.11
N ARG A 690 21.81 -53.96 11.61
CA ARG A 690 23.16 -54.60 11.59
C ARG A 690 23.39 -55.56 12.76
N ASN A 691 22.61 -55.47 13.83
CA ASN A 691 22.72 -56.36 14.98
C ASN A 691 21.74 -57.55 14.88
N GLU A 692 20.73 -57.46 14.00
CA GLU A 692 19.74 -58.51 13.73
C GLU A 692 20.08 -59.42 12.54
N GLY A 693 21.07 -59.06 11.72
CA GLY A 693 21.58 -59.85 10.59
C GLY A 693 23.01 -60.27 10.82
#